data_AF-A0A7Y3E526-F1
#
_entry.id   AF-A0A7Y3E526-F1
#
_cell.length_a   1.000
_cell.length_b   1.000
_cell.length_c   1.000
_cell.angle_alpha   90.00
_cell.angle_beta   90.00
_cell.angle_gamma   90.00
#
_symmetry.space_group_name_H-M   'P 1'
#
loop_
_entity.id
_entity.type
_entity.pdbx_description
1 polymer ?
#
loop_
_entity_poly.entity_id
_entity_poly.type
_entity_poly.pdbx_seq_one_letter_code
_entity_poly.pdbx_strand_id
1 'polypeptide(L)'
;MMGEALRTVFYPYHLEAGAKITEFGGWEMPLQYPPGILQEHLLTRKQAGLFDVSHMGRFIISGEQALPFLQHVLTNNAASLDVGLGQYTMIPNEAGGILDDAYLYRFVQDEYLLVVNASNRLKDWAHLESEREKFPQTRMTDRTLEIAMLSLQGPNAKAILSGIISGDLPEPMRNELSIVEIEGARVLLARTGYTGEPICFELFIERDGAVRVWELLTGNGAIPIGLGARDSLRLEAGLPLYGHELGLDPEGKEIPAFASDLSRFAVSFSGLKGDFIGRDALFDQFKALKNILDLNFTDIEALPRRVLLLEIGGRGIARPGDRVFRNEELAGYVTSGTMVPYWGVEGEGVESQFGDDSARRAIGMALVSSELWEGDEVEVEIRGRRTAATIVPYFLRGEAPPFARSIVHTKPDGEGVVPAARSFTDKAKELVDQAVANTHWRQLDCINLIPSEMSISPMVKLLSVMDPVGRYAEHKQVKALDEAEVFYYQGTEFIWEVEELLKQEMMDYLGCPAVEPRLISGQMANMTVFSAMVDYLNRADRKSEQRRMRMVMNNHIIKGGHLSAQPMGALKDYVARDPRTEKAAAVNFPVLKDNPYRMDVAATGELLEEHRPELIILGKSMVLHPEPVAEIRAFINELGLDCFLMYDMAHVLGLIGPHFQHPFKEGADIVTGSTHKTFFGTQRGIVASRFVEEDLRYPFWEAVERRAFPGAVSNHHLGTLLGLLMATYEMNTFRDGYQEKVICNAKAFARALDDCGLEVAGDPAVSFTETHQVLLDVGYTRGPEVARRLEENNIIVNYQASPEEEGFTASGSLRMGVSEMTRFGMEEQDFAELAELIHDVVVGRATVKPRVAEFRKRFLQMKYCFTEDEFGERLQTLHGLV
;
A
#
# COMPACT_ATOMS: atom_id res chain seq x y z
N MET A 1 47.50 -4.77 21.40
CA MET A 1 47.11 -6.01 22.11
C MET A 1 45.64 -6.22 21.81
N MET A 2 45.26 -7.27 21.08
CA MET A 2 43.84 -7.63 20.93
C MET A 2 43.36 -8.05 22.32
N GLY A 3 42.39 -7.33 22.88
CA GLY A 3 41.71 -7.72 24.11
C GLY A 3 40.90 -9.00 23.88
N GLU A 4 40.52 -9.66 24.97
CA GLU A 4 39.62 -10.82 24.93
C GLU A 4 38.28 -10.41 24.31
N ALA A 5 37.76 -11.21 23.38
CA ALA A 5 36.49 -10.93 22.71
C ALA A 5 35.33 -10.90 23.73
N LEU A 6 34.39 -9.97 23.53
CA LEU A 6 33.22 -9.81 24.41
C LEU A 6 32.20 -10.94 24.18
N ARG A 7 31.36 -11.21 25.18
CA ARG A 7 30.31 -12.23 25.13
C ARG A 7 28.94 -11.61 25.35
N THR A 8 27.95 -12.02 24.57
CA THR A 8 26.55 -11.65 24.80
C THR A 8 25.99 -12.42 25.99
N VAL A 9 24.84 -11.96 26.51
CA VAL A 9 24.12 -12.67 27.59
C VAL A 9 23.66 -14.08 27.16
N PHE A 10 23.52 -14.31 25.86
CA PHE A 10 23.08 -15.59 25.27
C PHE A 10 24.24 -16.56 24.98
N TYR A 11 25.50 -16.16 25.18
CA TYR A 11 26.66 -17.01 24.90
C TYR A 11 26.57 -18.43 25.52
N PRO A 12 26.15 -18.61 26.80
CA PRO A 12 25.97 -19.95 27.36
C PRO A 12 24.93 -20.79 26.61
N TYR A 13 23.80 -20.18 26.22
CA TYR A 13 22.77 -20.84 25.41
C TYR A 13 23.32 -21.29 24.06
N HIS A 14 24.09 -20.43 23.38
CA HIS A 14 24.67 -20.75 22.07
C HIS A 14 25.55 -22.00 22.13
N LEU A 15 26.35 -22.15 23.19
CA LEU A 15 27.16 -23.34 23.42
C LEU A 15 26.31 -24.59 23.67
N GLU A 16 25.28 -24.46 24.52
CA GLU A 16 24.34 -25.57 24.83
C GLU A 16 23.56 -26.02 23.59
N ALA A 17 23.14 -25.08 22.75
CA ALA A 17 22.47 -25.33 21.48
C ALA A 17 23.39 -25.88 20.37
N GLY A 18 24.67 -26.13 20.68
CA GLY A 18 25.64 -26.70 19.75
C GLY A 18 26.08 -25.75 18.64
N ALA A 19 25.99 -24.44 18.85
CA ALA A 19 26.42 -23.46 17.87
C ALA A 19 27.94 -23.48 17.71
N LYS A 20 28.39 -23.31 16.46
CA LYS A 20 29.79 -23.06 16.16
C LYS A 20 30.08 -21.57 16.39
N ILE A 21 30.85 -21.26 17.42
CA ILE A 21 31.21 -19.87 17.75
C ILE A 21 32.37 -19.37 16.88
N THR A 22 32.34 -18.09 16.52
CA THR A 22 33.42 -17.35 15.86
C THR A 22 33.59 -15.97 16.48
N GLU A 23 34.78 -15.37 16.35
CA GLU A 23 34.96 -13.94 16.59
C GLU A 23 34.31 -13.14 15.44
N PHE A 24 33.47 -12.17 15.79
CA PHE A 24 32.84 -11.24 14.85
C PHE A 24 32.70 -9.86 15.51
N GLY A 25 33.32 -8.82 14.93
CA GLY A 25 33.25 -7.45 15.46
C GLY A 25 33.76 -7.29 16.89
N GLY A 26 34.71 -8.13 17.34
CA GLY A 26 35.20 -8.15 18.72
C GLY A 26 34.32 -8.91 19.72
N TRP A 27 33.35 -9.69 19.25
CA TRP A 27 32.47 -10.53 20.06
C TRP A 27 32.56 -12.01 19.68
N GLU A 28 32.33 -12.90 20.64
CA GLU A 28 32.10 -14.32 20.38
C GLU A 28 30.63 -14.56 20.03
N MET A 29 30.36 -14.89 18.76
CA MET A 29 29.01 -15.01 18.20
C MET A 29 28.79 -16.36 17.51
N PRO A 30 27.54 -16.89 17.45
CA PRO A 30 27.24 -18.12 16.72
C PRO A 30 27.35 -17.89 15.20
N LEU A 31 28.30 -18.56 14.55
CA LEU A 31 28.43 -18.57 13.08
C LEU A 31 27.28 -19.35 12.43
N GLN A 32 26.95 -20.50 13.00
CA GLN A 32 25.89 -21.41 12.58
C GLN A 32 25.53 -22.37 13.73
N TYR A 33 24.33 -22.90 13.69
CA TYR A 33 23.79 -23.97 14.53
C TYR A 33 23.89 -25.32 13.78
N PRO A 34 23.54 -26.46 14.41
CA PRO A 34 23.66 -27.79 13.79
C PRO A 34 23.04 -27.97 12.39
N PRO A 35 21.90 -27.34 12.03
CA PRO A 35 21.35 -27.43 10.67
C PRO A 35 22.25 -26.84 9.57
N GLY A 36 23.12 -25.89 9.94
CA GLY A 36 24.03 -25.20 9.03
C GLY A 36 23.41 -24.04 8.25
N ILE A 37 24.28 -23.20 7.71
CA ILE A 37 23.94 -21.89 7.10
C ILE A 37 22.81 -21.97 6.06
N LEU A 38 22.87 -22.95 5.14
CA LEU A 38 21.88 -23.04 4.07
C LEU A 38 20.49 -23.40 4.60
N GLN A 39 20.43 -24.30 5.58
CA GLN A 39 19.16 -24.70 6.17
C GLN A 39 18.58 -23.59 7.04
N GLU A 40 19.42 -22.91 7.81
CA GLU A 40 19.04 -21.73 8.59
C GLU A 40 18.45 -20.61 7.72
N HIS A 41 19.04 -20.33 6.55
CA HIS A 41 18.49 -19.39 5.57
C HIS A 41 17.07 -19.80 5.14
N LEU A 42 16.90 -21.05 4.70
CA LEU A 42 15.62 -21.57 4.25
C LEU A 42 14.54 -21.58 5.35
N LEU A 43 14.94 -21.88 6.60
CA LEU A 43 14.05 -21.86 7.75
C LEU A 43 13.58 -20.44 8.07
N THR A 44 14.44 -19.43 7.92
CA THR A 44 14.03 -18.02 8.09
C THR A 44 12.93 -17.64 7.08
N ARG A 45 13.07 -18.08 5.81
CA ARG A 45 12.14 -17.78 4.72
C ARG A 45 10.76 -18.44 4.86
N LYS A 46 10.69 -19.62 5.49
CA LYS A 46 9.44 -20.43 5.61
C LYS A 46 8.85 -20.44 7.03
N GLN A 47 9.59 -20.01 8.05
CA GLN A 47 9.19 -20.06 9.47
C GLN A 47 9.50 -18.75 10.20
N ALA A 48 10.28 -18.78 11.29
CA ALA A 48 10.75 -17.60 12.01
C ALA A 48 12.17 -17.82 12.51
N GLY A 49 13.13 -17.09 11.95
CA GLY A 49 14.51 -17.05 12.41
C GLY A 49 14.70 -16.05 13.56
N LEU A 50 15.35 -16.48 14.64
CA LEU A 50 15.70 -15.68 15.80
C LEU A 50 17.21 -15.47 15.85
N PHE A 51 17.63 -14.21 15.86
CA PHE A 51 19.03 -13.82 15.81
C PHE A 51 19.43 -13.10 17.10
N ASP A 52 20.57 -13.49 17.67
CA ASP A 52 21.25 -12.69 18.68
C ASP A 52 22.03 -11.56 18.00
N VAL A 53 21.49 -10.35 18.08
CA VAL A 53 22.13 -9.13 17.56
C VAL A 53 22.65 -8.23 18.68
N SER A 54 22.80 -8.78 19.89
CA SER A 54 23.28 -8.06 21.08
C SER A 54 24.76 -7.66 21.03
N HIS A 55 25.43 -7.83 19.89
CA HIS A 55 26.80 -7.35 19.64
C HIS A 55 26.81 -5.93 19.04
N MET A 56 25.71 -5.48 18.45
CA MET A 56 25.56 -4.13 17.88
C MET A 56 25.59 -3.04 18.95
N GLY A 57 26.09 -1.83 18.66
CA GLY A 57 26.11 -0.74 19.64
C GLY A 57 24.70 -0.21 19.91
N ARG A 58 24.35 0.08 21.17
CA ARG A 58 23.06 0.68 21.58
C ARG A 58 23.32 1.94 22.38
N PHE A 59 23.16 3.10 21.75
CA PHE A 59 23.42 4.40 22.38
C PHE A 59 22.11 5.12 22.68
N ILE A 60 21.91 5.48 23.94
CA ILE A 60 20.79 6.33 24.36
C ILE A 60 21.24 7.78 24.28
N ILE A 61 20.48 8.60 23.56
CA ILE A 61 20.75 10.03 23.33
C ILE A 61 19.55 10.84 23.84
N SER A 62 19.80 11.78 24.74
CA SER A 62 18.77 12.60 25.40
C SER A 62 19.27 13.99 25.76
N GLY A 63 18.37 14.85 26.24
CA GLY A 63 18.66 16.23 26.65
C GLY A 63 18.26 17.28 25.62
N GLU A 64 18.28 18.56 26.03
CA GLU A 64 17.71 19.69 25.26
C GLU A 64 18.34 19.86 23.88
N GLN A 65 19.59 19.43 23.69
CA GLN A 65 20.32 19.53 22.42
C GLN A 65 20.42 18.20 21.66
N ALA A 66 19.72 17.15 22.10
CA ALA A 66 19.75 15.84 21.44
C ALA A 66 19.33 15.91 19.97
N LEU A 67 18.21 16.58 19.68
CA LEU A 67 17.72 16.71 18.30
C LEU A 67 18.70 17.51 17.41
N PRO A 68 19.15 18.74 17.78
CA PRO A 68 20.17 19.45 17.02
C PRO A 68 21.46 18.64 16.80
N PHE A 69 21.92 17.89 17.81
CA PHE A 69 23.07 17.01 17.70
C PHE A 69 22.84 15.90 16.67
N LEU A 70 21.71 15.19 16.76
CA LEU A 70 21.33 14.13 15.81
C LEU A 70 21.20 14.67 14.39
N GLN A 71 20.65 15.89 14.21
CA GLN A 71 20.59 16.54 12.90
C GLN A 71 21.97 16.81 12.31
N HIS A 72 22.96 17.12 13.15
CA HIS A 72 24.33 17.45 12.73
C HIS A 72 25.17 16.22 12.38
N VAL A 73 25.00 15.10 13.11
CA VAL A 73 25.87 13.91 12.99
C VAL A 73 25.27 12.77 12.15
N LEU A 74 23.98 12.82 11.82
CA LEU A 74 23.29 11.79 11.02
C LEU A 74 22.86 12.35 9.67
N THR A 75 22.75 11.50 8.65
CA THR A 75 22.34 11.93 7.30
C THR A 75 20.83 12.11 7.13
N ASN A 76 20.00 11.50 7.97
CA ASN A 76 18.54 11.59 7.86
C ASN A 76 17.99 12.74 8.72
N ASN A 77 16.74 13.14 8.48
CA ASN A 77 16.08 14.19 9.24
C ASN A 77 15.56 13.64 10.58
N ALA A 78 16.28 13.86 11.68
CA ALA A 78 15.84 13.44 13.01
C ALA A 78 14.59 14.21 13.50
N ALA A 79 14.30 15.39 12.95
CA ALA A 79 13.13 16.19 13.33
C ALA A 79 11.82 15.69 12.71
N SER A 80 11.89 14.83 11.68
CA SER A 80 10.72 14.17 11.10
C SER A 80 10.32 12.89 11.83
N LEU A 81 11.16 12.43 12.78
CA LEU A 81 10.94 11.19 13.50
C LEU A 81 10.02 11.41 14.71
N ASP A 82 8.75 11.07 14.54
CA ASP A 82 7.75 11.14 15.60
C ASP A 82 7.94 9.99 16.63
N VAL A 83 7.40 10.17 17.84
CA VAL A 83 7.41 9.10 18.86
C VAL A 83 6.60 7.92 18.34
N GLY A 84 7.11 6.70 18.57
CA GLY A 84 6.51 5.49 18.03
C GLY A 84 7.06 5.11 16.65
N LEU A 85 8.06 5.82 16.12
CA LEU A 85 8.68 5.52 14.83
C LEU A 85 10.19 5.34 14.93
N GLY A 86 10.72 4.51 14.02
CA GLY A 86 12.15 4.37 13.73
C GLY A 86 12.50 4.85 12.32
N GLN A 87 13.77 5.13 12.08
CA GLN A 87 14.29 5.41 10.75
C GLN A 87 15.72 4.92 10.55
N TYR A 88 15.99 4.47 9.32
CA TYR A 88 17.33 4.17 8.86
C TYR A 88 18.09 5.47 8.54
N THR A 89 19.36 5.52 8.92
CA THR A 89 20.23 6.69 8.75
C THR A 89 21.68 6.26 8.62
N MET A 90 22.59 7.21 8.40
CA MET A 90 24.02 6.96 8.28
C MET A 90 24.80 8.00 9.08
N ILE A 91 25.99 7.62 9.52
CA ILE A 91 27.00 8.50 10.12
C ILE A 91 28.00 8.84 9.00
N PRO A 92 27.96 10.06 8.43
CA PRO A 92 28.83 10.44 7.34
C PRO A 92 30.17 10.95 7.87
N ASN A 93 31.18 10.98 7.00
CA ASN A 93 32.34 11.83 7.18
C ASN A 93 32.24 13.12 6.34
N GLU A 94 33.21 14.02 6.45
CA GLU A 94 33.22 15.29 5.71
C GLU A 94 33.32 15.12 4.18
N ALA A 95 33.86 14.01 3.69
CA ALA A 95 34.02 13.73 2.26
C ALA A 95 32.79 13.04 1.63
N GLY A 96 31.73 12.79 2.41
CA GLY A 96 30.51 12.13 1.94
C GLY A 96 30.61 10.61 1.83
N GLY A 97 31.65 10.01 2.41
CA GLY A 97 31.69 8.59 2.72
C GLY A 97 30.95 8.28 4.01
N ILE A 98 30.69 7.00 4.24
CA ILE A 98 29.95 6.51 5.41
C ILE A 98 30.92 5.88 6.40
N LEU A 99 30.90 6.37 7.65
CA LEU A 99 31.62 5.78 8.79
C LEU A 99 30.88 4.58 9.36
N ASP A 100 29.55 4.65 9.39
CA ASP A 100 28.66 3.54 9.69
C ASP A 100 27.24 3.80 9.19
N ASP A 101 26.49 2.76 8.86
CA ASP A 101 25.04 2.84 8.77
C ASP A 101 24.39 2.52 10.12
N ALA A 102 23.24 3.13 10.40
CA ALA A 102 22.63 3.08 11.72
C ALA A 102 21.10 3.13 11.65
N TYR A 103 20.47 2.80 12.78
CA TYR A 103 19.03 2.91 12.97
C TYR A 103 18.73 3.80 14.17
N LEU A 104 17.88 4.81 13.98
CA LEU A 104 17.45 5.72 15.03
C LEU A 104 15.99 5.40 15.40
N TYR A 105 15.75 5.05 16.66
CA TYR A 105 14.43 4.74 17.19
C TYR A 105 13.99 5.79 18.20
N ARG A 106 12.71 6.16 18.20
CA ARG A 106 12.12 7.09 19.17
C ARG A 106 10.92 6.47 19.87
N PHE A 107 11.17 5.69 20.93
CA PHE A 107 10.12 5.00 21.68
C PHE A 107 9.32 5.91 22.61
N VAL A 108 9.95 6.95 23.17
CA VAL A 108 9.34 7.88 24.12
C VAL A 108 9.77 9.32 23.81
N GLN A 109 9.12 10.30 24.44
CA GLN A 109 9.53 11.69 24.32
C GLN A 109 10.94 11.92 24.88
N ASP A 110 11.68 12.86 24.28
CA ASP A 110 13.00 13.35 24.70
C ASP A 110 14.14 12.31 24.79
N GLU A 111 13.93 11.10 24.28
CA GLU A 111 14.93 10.02 24.23
C GLU A 111 14.97 9.35 22.86
N TYR A 112 16.18 9.13 22.35
CA TYR A 112 16.45 8.40 21.13
C TYR A 112 17.37 7.21 21.42
N LEU A 113 17.10 6.08 20.76
CA LEU A 113 17.98 4.92 20.74
C LEU A 113 18.64 4.83 19.36
N LEU A 114 19.94 5.03 19.30
CA LEU A 114 20.75 4.85 18.09
C LEU A 114 21.44 3.49 18.13
N VAL A 115 21.17 2.65 17.14
CA VAL A 115 21.81 1.34 16.96
C VAL A 115 22.84 1.42 15.84
N VAL A 116 24.08 1.03 16.16
CA VAL A 116 25.25 1.07 15.25
C VAL A 116 25.86 -0.33 15.08
N ASN A 117 26.61 -0.57 14.01
CA ASN A 117 27.21 -1.86 13.73
C ASN A 117 28.27 -2.24 14.77
N ALA A 118 28.36 -3.54 15.05
CA ALA A 118 29.21 -4.07 16.12
C ALA A 118 30.70 -3.73 15.95
N SER A 119 31.23 -3.83 14.73
CA SER A 119 32.63 -3.54 14.42
C SER A 119 32.99 -2.05 14.57
N ASN A 120 32.00 -1.17 14.54
CA ASN A 120 32.20 0.27 14.53
C ASN A 120 31.85 0.93 15.87
N ARG A 121 31.09 0.27 16.77
CA ARG A 121 30.68 0.78 18.10
C ARG A 121 31.68 1.73 18.77
N LEU A 122 32.93 1.30 18.99
CA LEU A 122 33.92 2.14 19.68
C LEU A 122 34.39 3.35 18.85
N LYS A 123 34.47 3.19 17.53
CA LYS A 123 34.81 4.27 16.59
C LYS A 123 33.67 5.27 16.51
N ASP A 124 32.43 4.81 16.38
CA ASP A 124 31.24 5.65 16.31
C ASP A 124 31.05 6.41 17.62
N TRP A 125 31.20 5.73 18.76
CA TRP A 125 31.16 6.39 20.07
C TRP A 125 32.19 7.51 20.17
N ALA A 126 33.45 7.26 19.78
CA ALA A 126 34.50 8.27 19.83
C ALA A 126 34.21 9.45 18.89
N HIS A 127 33.72 9.19 17.67
CA HIS A 127 33.34 10.21 16.71
C HIS A 127 32.17 11.06 17.23
N LEU A 128 31.08 10.41 17.64
CA LEU A 128 29.90 11.07 18.19
C LEU A 128 30.22 11.88 19.45
N GLU A 129 31.06 11.36 20.35
CA GLU A 129 31.46 12.08 21.56
C GLU A 129 32.28 13.33 21.24
N SER A 130 33.17 13.27 20.24
CA SER A 130 33.92 14.44 19.78
C SER A 130 33.01 15.53 19.19
N GLU A 131 31.96 15.15 18.49
CA GLU A 131 30.97 16.09 17.96
C GLU A 131 30.01 16.59 19.05
N ARG A 132 29.71 15.77 20.06
CA ARG A 132 28.86 16.11 21.22
C ARG A 132 29.42 17.27 22.03
N GLU A 133 30.73 17.51 22.00
CA GLU A 133 31.35 18.69 22.65
C GLU A 133 30.76 20.02 22.15
N LYS A 134 30.27 20.06 20.90
CA LYS A 134 29.59 21.23 20.31
C LYS A 134 28.14 21.39 20.80
N PHE A 135 27.60 20.35 21.45
CA PHE A 135 26.23 20.26 21.96
C PHE A 135 26.24 19.83 23.44
N PRO A 136 26.75 20.68 24.36
CA PRO A 136 27.03 20.30 25.74
C PRO A 136 25.80 19.86 26.56
N GLN A 137 24.58 20.20 26.13
CA GLN A 137 23.34 19.76 26.78
C GLN A 137 22.82 18.41 26.26
N THR A 138 23.54 17.78 25.33
CA THR A 138 23.27 16.41 24.88
C THR A 138 23.95 15.41 25.82
N ARG A 139 23.16 14.45 26.29
CA ARG A 139 23.63 13.28 27.05
C ARG A 139 23.64 12.07 26.13
N MET A 140 24.74 11.34 26.16
CA MET A 140 24.90 10.09 25.41
C MET A 140 25.35 8.99 26.38
N THR A 141 24.70 7.82 26.34
CA THR A 141 25.02 6.67 27.19
C THR A 141 25.10 5.41 26.36
N ASP A 142 26.19 4.66 26.47
CA ASP A 142 26.35 3.36 25.82
C ASP A 142 25.73 2.26 26.70
N ARG A 143 24.55 1.76 26.31
CA ARG A 143 23.82 0.69 27.00
C ARG A 143 24.01 -0.69 26.34
N THR A 144 25.04 -0.85 25.50
CA THR A 144 25.33 -2.10 24.76
C THR A 144 25.41 -3.34 25.66
N LEU A 145 25.94 -3.22 26.88
CA LEU A 145 26.06 -4.34 27.82
C LEU A 145 24.84 -4.53 28.72
N GLU A 146 23.89 -3.60 28.70
CA GLU A 146 22.75 -3.52 29.62
C GLU A 146 21.43 -3.90 28.92
N ILE A 147 21.27 -3.54 27.65
CA ILE A 147 20.09 -3.86 26.84
C ILE A 147 20.49 -4.96 25.87
N ALA A 148 19.93 -6.16 25.96
CA ALA A 148 20.04 -7.19 24.93
C ALA A 148 19.20 -6.83 23.70
N MET A 149 19.63 -7.28 22.52
CA MET A 149 18.92 -7.02 21.26
C MET A 149 18.74 -8.31 20.47
N LEU A 150 17.49 -8.60 20.13
CA LEU A 150 17.10 -9.77 19.34
C LEU A 150 16.43 -9.33 18.05
N SER A 151 16.56 -10.16 17.01
CA SER A 151 15.83 -9.98 15.76
C SER A 151 15.02 -11.22 15.44
N LEU A 152 13.71 -11.09 15.27
CA LEU A 152 12.80 -12.16 14.90
C LEU A 152 12.28 -11.90 13.49
N GLN A 153 12.64 -12.75 12.54
CA GLN A 153 12.47 -12.50 11.10
C GLN A 153 11.80 -13.72 10.45
N GLY A 154 10.71 -13.51 9.71
CA GLY A 154 10.05 -14.56 8.92
C GLY A 154 8.53 -14.58 9.10
N PRO A 155 7.82 -15.32 8.24
CA PRO A 155 6.35 -15.37 8.17
C PRO A 155 5.66 -15.69 9.50
N ASN A 156 6.28 -16.48 10.38
CA ASN A 156 5.67 -16.87 11.67
C ASN A 156 5.96 -15.89 12.80
N ALA A 157 6.77 -14.85 12.58
CA ALA A 157 7.23 -13.95 13.64
C ALA A 157 6.07 -13.21 14.34
N LYS A 158 5.09 -12.73 13.56
CA LYS A 158 3.87 -12.07 14.07
C LYS A 158 3.09 -13.00 15.00
N ALA A 159 2.74 -14.19 14.53
CA ALA A 159 1.99 -15.17 15.31
C ALA A 159 2.69 -15.57 16.62
N ILE A 160 4.02 -15.75 16.60
CA ILE A 160 4.81 -16.06 17.78
C ILE A 160 4.74 -14.93 18.81
N LEU A 161 4.95 -13.68 18.39
CA LEU A 161 4.91 -12.53 19.30
C LEU A 161 3.51 -12.29 19.85
N SER A 162 2.47 -12.30 19.01
CA SER A 162 1.08 -12.14 19.45
C SER A 162 0.69 -13.14 20.54
N GLY A 163 1.26 -14.35 20.52
CA GLY A 163 0.99 -15.38 21.53
C GLY A 163 1.65 -15.18 22.90
N ILE A 164 2.63 -14.28 23.02
CA ILE A 164 3.44 -14.14 24.25
C ILE A 164 3.50 -12.71 24.83
N ILE A 165 3.02 -11.70 24.09
CA ILE A 165 3.05 -10.31 24.55
C ILE A 165 1.79 -9.93 25.33
N SER A 166 1.95 -8.96 26.23
CA SER A 166 0.87 -8.09 26.73
C SER A 166 1.11 -6.68 26.21
N GLY A 167 0.17 -6.17 25.41
CA GLY A 167 0.30 -4.91 24.66
C GLY A 167 0.07 -5.11 23.16
N ASP A 168 0.21 -4.04 22.39
CA ASP A 168 -0.06 -4.05 20.94
C ASP A 168 1.24 -4.24 20.13
N LEU A 169 1.18 -5.02 19.05
CA LEU A 169 2.26 -5.10 18.07
C LEU A 169 2.41 -3.77 17.31
N PRO A 170 3.64 -3.40 16.89
CA PRO A 170 3.86 -2.24 16.03
C PRO A 170 3.54 -2.59 14.58
N GLU A 171 2.26 -2.68 14.26
CA GLU A 171 1.77 -3.12 12.96
C GLU A 171 0.63 -2.25 12.42
N PRO A 172 0.42 -2.24 11.09
CA PRO A 172 1.10 -3.05 10.08
C PRO A 172 2.29 -2.38 9.39
N MET A 173 2.63 -1.13 9.72
CA MET A 173 3.60 -0.37 8.93
C MET A 173 5.03 -0.62 9.40
N ARG A 174 5.95 -0.72 8.44
CA ARG A 174 7.37 -0.84 8.73
C ARG A 174 7.86 0.38 9.54
N ASN A 175 8.78 0.13 10.47
CA ASN A 175 9.37 1.10 11.39
C ASN A 175 8.43 1.66 12.46
N GLU A 176 7.19 1.17 12.59
CA GLU A 176 6.40 1.41 13.79
C GLU A 176 7.08 0.78 15.00
N LEU A 177 6.86 1.39 16.16
CA LEU A 177 7.41 0.99 17.45
C LEU A 177 6.29 0.83 18.47
N SER A 178 6.45 -0.14 19.36
CA SER A 178 5.60 -0.28 20.53
C SER A 178 6.42 -0.65 21.76
N ILE A 179 5.81 -0.50 22.93
CA ILE A 179 6.39 -0.92 24.20
C ILE A 179 5.43 -1.96 24.78
N VAL A 180 5.91 -3.19 24.94
CA VAL A 180 5.10 -4.33 25.36
C VAL A 180 5.72 -4.99 26.59
N GLU A 181 4.97 -5.90 27.20
CA GLU A 181 5.46 -6.76 28.28
C GLU A 181 5.46 -8.23 27.84
N ILE A 182 6.53 -8.97 28.17
CA ILE A 182 6.62 -10.42 27.97
C ILE A 182 7.01 -11.05 29.32
N GLU A 183 6.07 -11.75 29.95
CA GLU A 183 6.27 -12.42 31.26
C GLU A 183 6.87 -11.48 32.34
N GLY A 184 6.40 -10.23 32.40
CA GLY A 184 6.92 -9.21 33.33
C GLY A 184 8.21 -8.51 32.89
N ALA A 185 8.80 -8.86 31.74
CA ALA A 185 9.89 -8.08 31.14
C ALA A 185 9.32 -7.01 30.21
N ARG A 186 9.69 -5.74 30.45
CA ARG A 186 9.43 -4.64 29.52
C ARG A 186 10.30 -4.81 28.27
N VAL A 187 9.68 -4.80 27.10
CA VAL A 187 10.34 -4.96 25.79
C VAL A 187 9.98 -3.79 24.90
N LEU A 188 11.01 -3.14 24.33
CA LEU A 188 10.80 -2.17 23.25
C LEU A 188 10.80 -2.97 21.94
N LEU A 189 9.72 -2.87 21.17
CA LEU A 189 9.50 -3.68 19.98
C LEU A 189 9.47 -2.77 18.75
N ALA A 190 10.22 -3.13 17.71
CA ALA A 190 10.32 -2.35 16.47
C ALA A 190 9.98 -3.21 15.25
N ARG A 191 9.19 -2.69 14.31
CA ARG A 191 8.87 -3.35 13.02
C ARG A 191 9.98 -3.16 12.00
N THR A 192 11.18 -3.62 12.34
CA THR A 192 12.42 -3.43 11.57
C THR A 192 13.12 -4.76 11.32
N GLY A 193 14.02 -4.77 10.32
CA GLY A 193 14.72 -5.98 9.94
C GLY A 193 15.69 -5.82 8.78
N TYR A 194 16.60 -6.80 8.68
CA TYR A 194 17.76 -6.81 7.77
C TYR A 194 17.82 -8.05 6.88
N THR A 195 16.74 -8.82 6.77
CA THR A 195 16.71 -10.09 6.03
C THR A 195 15.92 -10.03 4.72
N GLY A 196 15.22 -8.91 4.48
CA GLY A 196 14.24 -8.77 3.39
C GLY A 196 12.88 -9.42 3.67
N GLU A 197 12.70 -10.07 4.83
CA GLU A 197 11.38 -10.57 5.24
C GLU A 197 10.37 -9.43 5.42
N PRO A 198 9.14 -9.57 4.91
CA PRO A 198 8.09 -8.59 5.15
C PRO A 198 7.63 -8.60 6.62
N ILE A 199 7.66 -9.76 7.26
CA ILE A 199 7.32 -9.92 8.67
C ILE A 199 8.61 -10.04 9.49
N CYS A 200 8.95 -8.98 10.21
CA CYS A 200 10.18 -8.82 10.95
C CYS A 200 10.01 -7.87 12.14
N PHE A 201 10.66 -8.22 13.25
CA PHE A 201 10.67 -7.46 14.48
C PHE A 201 12.06 -7.45 15.11
N GLU A 202 12.40 -6.34 15.76
CA GLU A 202 13.57 -6.22 16.65
C GLU A 202 13.12 -5.92 18.07
N LEU A 203 13.72 -6.60 19.03
CA LEU A 203 13.37 -6.54 20.45
C LEU A 203 14.55 -5.98 21.24
N PHE A 204 14.29 -4.98 22.05
CA PHE A 204 15.25 -4.42 23.01
C PHE A 204 14.79 -4.75 24.43
N ILE A 205 15.62 -5.48 25.17
CA ILE A 205 15.24 -6.11 26.42
C ILE A 205 16.32 -5.81 27.46
N GLU A 206 15.95 -5.40 28.67
CA GLU A 206 16.92 -5.29 29.77
C GLU A 206 17.57 -6.67 30.03
N ARG A 207 18.88 -6.68 30.26
CA ARG A 207 19.71 -7.89 30.32
C ARG A 207 19.14 -8.99 31.20
N ASP A 208 18.56 -8.62 32.35
CA ASP A 208 18.02 -9.57 33.33
C ASP A 208 16.82 -10.37 32.80
N GLY A 209 16.04 -9.80 31.86
CA GLY A 209 14.90 -10.47 31.23
C GLY A 209 15.23 -11.19 29.91
N ALA A 210 16.41 -10.93 29.34
CA ALA A 210 16.73 -11.27 27.96
C ALA A 210 16.70 -12.79 27.67
N VAL A 211 17.36 -13.60 28.51
CA VAL A 211 17.42 -15.07 28.33
C VAL A 211 16.04 -15.69 28.38
N ARG A 212 15.20 -15.25 29.31
CA ARG A 212 13.81 -15.72 29.43
C ARG A 212 12.99 -15.41 28.18
N VAL A 213 13.12 -14.20 27.62
CA VAL A 213 12.41 -13.84 26.38
C VAL A 213 12.90 -14.71 25.21
N TRP A 214 14.20 -14.98 25.10
CA TRP A 214 14.75 -15.87 24.09
C TRP A 214 14.20 -17.31 24.21
N GLU A 215 14.14 -17.85 25.43
CA GLU A 215 13.56 -19.17 25.70
C GLU A 215 12.07 -19.23 25.35
N LEU A 216 11.31 -18.17 25.63
CA LEU A 216 9.89 -18.09 25.25
C LEU A 216 9.70 -18.06 23.74
N LEU A 217 10.50 -17.27 23.02
CA LEU A 217 10.45 -17.19 21.56
C LEU A 217 10.77 -18.55 20.93
N THR A 218 11.86 -19.18 21.37
CA THR A 218 12.27 -20.50 20.85
C THR A 218 11.31 -21.61 21.24
N GLY A 219 10.75 -21.57 22.46
CA GLY A 219 9.71 -22.49 22.92
C GLY A 219 8.40 -22.40 22.13
N ASN A 220 8.12 -21.24 21.51
CA ASN A 220 6.97 -21.03 20.63
C ASN A 220 7.29 -21.20 19.14
N GLY A 221 8.46 -21.76 18.81
CA GLY A 221 8.80 -22.16 17.44
C GLY A 221 9.73 -21.22 16.68
N ALA A 222 10.28 -20.19 17.32
CA ALA A 222 11.37 -19.42 16.72
C ALA A 222 12.67 -20.26 16.68
N ILE A 223 13.42 -20.15 15.59
CA ILE A 223 14.60 -20.98 15.35
C ILE A 223 15.86 -20.13 15.49
N PRO A 224 16.82 -20.49 16.36
CA PRO A 224 18.10 -19.78 16.43
C PRO A 224 18.86 -19.80 15.10
N ILE A 225 19.26 -18.63 14.62
CA ILE A 225 19.98 -18.44 13.36
C ILE A 225 21.35 -17.79 13.61
N GLY A 226 22.39 -18.31 12.95
CA GLY A 226 23.77 -17.82 13.05
C GLY A 226 24.13 -16.74 12.03
N LEU A 227 25.31 -16.15 12.22
CA LEU A 227 25.84 -15.06 11.39
C LEU A 227 26.00 -15.45 9.91
N GLY A 228 26.31 -16.70 9.59
CA GLY A 228 26.48 -17.12 8.20
C GLY A 228 25.18 -17.08 7.39
N ALA A 229 24.06 -17.46 8.01
CA ALA A 229 22.75 -17.34 7.38
C ALA A 229 22.30 -15.87 7.30
N ARG A 230 22.56 -15.07 8.34
CA ARG A 230 22.35 -13.61 8.33
C ARG A 230 23.01 -12.95 7.10
N ASP A 231 24.28 -13.26 6.83
CA ASP A 231 24.99 -12.68 5.67
C ASP A 231 24.37 -13.11 4.33
N SER A 232 23.92 -14.37 4.20
CA SER A 232 23.24 -14.82 2.99
C SER A 232 21.86 -14.18 2.79
N LEU A 233 21.10 -13.95 3.87
CA LEU A 233 19.76 -13.36 3.83
C LEU A 233 19.81 -11.88 3.46
N ARG A 234 20.73 -11.10 4.08
CA ARG A 234 20.91 -9.68 3.75
C ARG A 234 21.39 -9.49 2.31
N LEU A 235 22.28 -10.38 1.84
CA LEU A 235 22.80 -10.33 0.48
C LEU A 235 21.70 -10.63 -0.54
N GLU A 236 20.85 -11.63 -0.27
CA GLU A 236 19.69 -11.90 -1.11
C GLU A 236 18.68 -10.73 -1.09
N ALA A 237 18.54 -10.04 0.04
CA ALA A 237 17.72 -8.83 0.11
C ALA A 237 18.37 -7.60 -0.58
N GLY A 238 19.61 -7.70 -1.06
CA GLY A 238 20.36 -6.58 -1.64
C GLY A 238 20.76 -5.50 -0.63
N LEU A 239 20.84 -5.86 0.66
CA LEU A 239 21.16 -4.92 1.73
C LEU A 239 22.68 -4.79 1.92
N PRO A 240 23.20 -3.55 2.01
CA PRO A 240 24.63 -3.30 2.17
C PRO A 240 25.11 -3.76 3.55
N LEU A 241 26.40 -4.07 3.63
CA LEU A 241 27.12 -4.28 4.89
C LEU A 241 28.33 -3.34 4.95
N TYR A 242 28.53 -2.68 6.10
CA TYR A 242 29.71 -1.87 6.31
C TYR A 242 31.00 -2.70 6.16
N GLY A 243 31.99 -2.13 5.46
CA GLY A 243 33.23 -2.81 5.08
C GLY A 243 33.12 -3.61 3.77
N HIS A 244 31.94 -3.64 3.15
CA HIS A 244 31.69 -4.30 1.86
C HIS A 244 31.12 -3.32 0.84
N GLU A 245 29.87 -2.88 1.05
CA GLU A 245 29.16 -1.95 0.16
C GLU A 245 29.27 -0.49 0.65
N LEU A 246 29.73 -0.29 1.88
CA LEU A 246 29.96 1.01 2.52
C LEU A 246 31.37 1.02 3.14
N GLY A 247 31.99 2.20 3.23
CA GLY A 247 33.35 2.35 3.75
C GLY A 247 34.38 2.43 2.62
N LEU A 248 35.41 1.57 2.66
CA LEU A 248 36.48 1.57 1.67
C LEU A 248 36.30 0.46 0.63
N ASP A 249 36.59 0.77 -0.63
CA ASP A 249 36.64 -0.20 -1.73
C ASP A 249 37.92 -1.06 -1.67
N PRO A 250 38.04 -2.12 -2.50
CA PRO A 250 39.23 -2.97 -2.54
C PRO A 250 40.54 -2.25 -2.89
N GLU A 251 40.48 -1.05 -3.47
CA GLU A 251 41.64 -0.21 -3.78
C GLU A 251 41.98 0.76 -2.62
N GLY A 252 41.22 0.71 -1.52
CA GLY A 252 41.38 1.60 -0.37
C GLY A 252 40.79 3.00 -0.57
N LYS A 253 39.98 3.20 -1.61
CA LYS A 253 39.26 4.46 -1.86
C LYS A 253 37.93 4.45 -1.14
N GLU A 254 37.46 5.61 -0.75
CA GLU A 254 36.15 5.73 -0.13
C GLU A 254 35.02 5.47 -1.13
N ILE A 255 34.06 4.64 -0.72
CA ILE A 255 32.84 4.38 -1.48
C ILE A 255 31.88 5.56 -1.22
N PRO A 256 31.42 6.28 -2.26
CA PRO A 256 30.42 7.33 -2.11
C PRO A 256 29.15 6.79 -1.47
N ALA A 257 28.52 7.50 -0.54
CA ALA A 257 27.28 7.06 0.10
C ALA A 257 26.18 6.76 -0.94
N PHE A 258 26.01 7.61 -1.95
CA PHE A 258 25.02 7.40 -3.02
C PHE A 258 25.37 6.29 -4.02
N ALA A 259 26.50 5.58 -3.83
CA ALA A 259 26.73 4.32 -4.52
C ALA A 259 25.72 3.24 -4.05
N SER A 260 25.20 3.35 -2.83
CA SER A 260 24.10 2.53 -2.32
C SER A 260 22.75 3.22 -2.57
N ASP A 261 21.78 2.47 -3.10
CA ASP A 261 20.43 2.97 -3.32
C ASP A 261 19.68 3.32 -2.01
N LEU A 262 20.11 2.77 -0.86
CA LEU A 262 19.50 3.12 0.43
C LEU A 262 19.74 4.58 0.81
N SER A 263 20.80 5.22 0.30
CA SER A 263 21.10 6.64 0.55
C SER A 263 20.00 7.56 0.04
N ARG A 264 19.23 7.15 -0.98
CA ARG A 264 18.07 7.91 -1.49
C ARG A 264 16.98 8.11 -0.44
N PHE A 265 16.90 7.22 0.55
CA PHE A 265 15.95 7.27 1.65
C PHE A 265 16.59 7.66 2.99
N ALA A 266 17.90 7.44 3.14
CA ALA A 266 18.65 7.68 4.38
C ALA A 266 19.28 9.08 4.48
N VAL A 267 19.38 9.80 3.36
CA VAL A 267 19.97 11.15 3.28
C VAL A 267 18.88 12.17 2.99
N SER A 268 18.72 13.13 3.90
CA SER A 268 17.78 14.25 3.76
C SER A 268 18.53 15.53 3.39
N PHE A 269 17.97 16.28 2.43
CA PHE A 269 18.42 17.63 2.09
C PHE A 269 17.36 18.68 2.41
N SER A 270 16.37 18.33 3.24
CA SER A 270 15.34 19.27 3.70
C SER A 270 15.97 20.51 4.35
N GLY A 271 15.40 21.68 4.07
CA GLY A 271 15.80 22.92 4.74
C GLY A 271 15.65 22.86 6.26
N LEU A 272 14.72 22.04 6.78
CA LEU A 272 14.53 21.85 8.23
C LEU A 272 15.65 21.03 8.88
N LYS A 273 16.36 20.22 8.10
CA LYS A 273 17.52 19.48 8.59
C LYS A 273 18.72 20.38 8.86
N GLY A 274 18.87 21.43 8.04
CA GLY A 274 20.00 22.36 8.14
C GLY A 274 21.32 21.76 7.66
N ASP A 275 22.42 22.31 8.14
CA ASP A 275 23.78 21.84 7.84
C ASP A 275 24.16 20.66 8.75
N PHE A 276 24.93 19.73 8.20
CA PHE A 276 25.40 18.53 8.87
C PHE A 276 26.71 18.05 8.26
N ILE A 277 27.40 17.13 8.93
CA ILE A 277 28.70 16.62 8.48
C ILE A 277 28.57 16.00 7.08
N GLY A 278 29.46 16.40 6.16
CA GLY A 278 29.51 15.84 4.81
C GLY A 278 28.37 16.26 3.87
N ARG A 279 27.49 17.18 4.30
CA ARG A 279 26.30 17.59 3.52
C ARG A 279 26.62 17.97 2.07
N ASP A 280 27.61 18.83 1.86
CA ASP A 280 27.92 19.34 0.52
C ASP A 280 28.46 18.24 -0.40
N ALA A 281 29.34 17.36 0.12
CA ALA A 281 29.85 16.22 -0.63
C ALA A 281 28.73 15.23 -0.98
N LEU A 282 27.84 14.93 -0.04
CA LEU A 282 26.65 14.10 -0.29
C LEU A 282 25.72 14.74 -1.34
N PHE A 283 25.58 16.06 -1.32
CA PHE A 283 24.77 16.78 -2.30
C PHE A 283 25.39 16.72 -3.71
N ASP A 284 26.72 16.76 -3.83
CA ASP A 284 27.42 16.55 -5.09
C ASP A 284 27.20 15.13 -5.64
N GLN A 285 27.27 14.11 -4.78
CA GLN A 285 26.96 12.73 -5.16
C GLN A 285 25.49 12.57 -5.60
N PHE A 286 24.55 13.21 -4.90
CA PHE A 286 23.13 13.21 -5.25
C PHE A 286 22.87 13.86 -6.63
N LYS A 287 23.51 15.00 -6.91
CA LYS A 287 23.43 15.65 -8.23
C LYS A 287 23.99 14.74 -9.33
N ALA A 288 25.12 14.09 -9.08
CA ALA A 288 25.70 13.14 -10.03
C ALA A 288 24.74 11.97 -10.29
N LEU A 289 24.14 11.39 -9.25
CA LEU A 289 23.13 10.34 -9.39
C LEU A 289 21.95 10.81 -10.25
N LYS A 290 21.43 12.01 -10.01
CA LYS A 290 20.34 12.57 -10.83
C LYS A 290 20.74 12.66 -12.31
N ASN A 291 21.93 13.18 -12.59
CA ASN A 291 22.43 13.27 -13.96
C ASN A 291 22.60 11.88 -14.59
N ILE A 292 23.13 10.90 -13.86
CA ILE A 292 23.26 9.51 -14.31
C ILE A 292 21.89 8.91 -14.66
N LEU A 293 20.86 9.14 -13.84
CA LEU A 293 19.48 8.71 -14.10
C LEU A 293 18.87 9.35 -15.36
N ASP A 294 19.31 10.56 -15.69
CA ASP A 294 18.98 11.26 -16.95
C ASP A 294 19.91 10.85 -18.13
N LEU A 295 20.72 9.79 -17.96
CA LEU A 295 21.74 9.32 -18.92
C LEU A 295 22.80 10.39 -19.27
N ASN A 296 23.08 11.28 -18.32
CA ASN A 296 24.09 12.32 -18.40
C ASN A 296 25.25 12.04 -17.42
N PHE A 297 26.45 11.81 -17.96
CA PHE A 297 27.64 11.41 -17.19
C PHE A 297 28.63 12.56 -16.92
N THR A 298 28.21 13.83 -17.04
CA THR A 298 29.12 15.00 -16.87
C THR A 298 29.79 15.08 -15.49
N ASP A 299 29.09 14.66 -14.43
CA ASP A 299 29.56 14.74 -13.04
C ASP A 299 29.86 13.35 -12.46
N ILE A 300 30.15 12.39 -13.33
CA ILE A 300 30.37 10.98 -12.94
C ILE A 300 31.53 10.83 -11.95
N GLU A 301 32.50 11.74 -11.91
CA GLU A 301 33.61 11.70 -10.95
C GLU A 301 33.16 11.79 -9.48
N ALA A 302 32.02 12.42 -9.19
CA ALA A 302 31.45 12.45 -7.84
C ALA A 302 30.74 11.13 -7.47
N LEU A 303 30.34 10.33 -8.46
CA LEU A 303 29.74 9.01 -8.26
C LEU A 303 30.19 8.06 -9.39
N PRO A 304 31.46 7.63 -9.41
CA PRO A 304 32.03 6.91 -10.55
C PRO A 304 31.55 5.46 -10.62
N ARG A 305 31.17 4.90 -9.48
CA ARG A 305 30.66 3.55 -9.34
C ARG A 305 29.44 3.51 -8.44
N ARG A 306 28.55 2.57 -8.70
CA ARG A 306 27.36 2.24 -7.90
C ARG A 306 27.37 0.76 -7.53
N VAL A 307 26.71 0.43 -6.42
CA VAL A 307 26.52 -0.95 -5.99
C VAL A 307 25.32 -1.51 -6.73
N LEU A 308 25.56 -2.46 -7.64
CA LEU A 308 24.53 -3.15 -8.43
C LEU A 308 24.51 -4.64 -8.10
N LEU A 309 23.40 -5.30 -8.40
CA LEU A 309 23.15 -6.71 -8.08
C LEU A 309 23.47 -7.58 -9.30
N LEU A 310 24.23 -8.66 -9.09
CA LEU A 310 24.67 -9.61 -10.12
C LEU A 310 24.05 -10.99 -9.88
N GLU A 311 23.30 -11.52 -10.86
CA GLU A 311 23.00 -12.95 -10.94
C GLU A 311 24.11 -13.64 -11.73
N ILE A 312 24.84 -14.56 -11.10
CA ILE A 312 26.07 -15.13 -11.67
C ILE A 312 25.74 -16.48 -12.33
N GLY A 313 26.15 -16.63 -13.58
CA GLY A 313 25.97 -17.85 -14.35
C GLY A 313 26.73 -19.04 -13.78
N GLY A 314 26.11 -20.23 -13.84
CA GLY A 314 26.75 -21.49 -13.47
C GLY A 314 26.89 -21.70 -11.95
N ARG A 315 28.01 -22.32 -11.53
CA ARG A 315 28.25 -22.74 -10.13
C ARG A 315 29.44 -22.02 -9.47
N GLY A 316 30.01 -21.01 -10.12
CA GLY A 316 31.10 -20.21 -9.56
C GLY A 316 30.61 -19.36 -8.39
N ILE A 317 31.37 -19.29 -7.31
CA ILE A 317 31.05 -18.43 -6.15
C ILE A 317 31.97 -17.23 -6.20
N ALA A 318 31.43 -16.06 -6.53
CA ALA A 318 32.18 -14.81 -6.45
C ALA A 318 32.47 -14.45 -4.99
N ARG A 319 33.60 -13.78 -4.77
CA ARG A 319 34.08 -13.32 -3.46
C ARG A 319 34.42 -11.83 -3.50
N PRO A 320 34.41 -11.15 -2.34
CA PRO A 320 34.85 -9.76 -2.26
C PRO A 320 36.23 -9.58 -2.91
N GLY A 321 36.35 -8.58 -3.78
CA GLY A 321 37.55 -8.28 -4.55
C GLY A 321 37.67 -8.97 -5.91
N ASP A 322 36.80 -9.95 -6.23
CA ASP A 322 36.74 -10.50 -7.59
C ASP A 322 36.42 -9.39 -8.59
N ARG A 323 37.13 -9.37 -9.72
CA ARG A 323 37.03 -8.30 -10.71
C ARG A 323 35.83 -8.52 -11.63
N VAL A 324 35.09 -7.44 -11.90
CA VAL A 324 33.94 -7.41 -12.81
C VAL A 324 34.33 -6.66 -14.08
N PHE A 325 34.00 -7.23 -15.23
CA PHE A 325 34.37 -6.69 -16.53
C PHE A 325 33.14 -6.54 -17.43
N ARG A 326 33.15 -5.50 -18.25
CA ARG A 326 32.26 -5.38 -19.41
C ARG A 326 33.14 -5.56 -20.64
N ASN A 327 32.96 -6.65 -21.37
CA ASN A 327 33.92 -7.08 -22.39
C ASN A 327 35.33 -7.21 -21.78
N GLU A 328 36.35 -6.52 -22.33
CA GLU A 328 37.73 -6.54 -21.83
C GLU A 328 38.03 -5.45 -20.77
N GLU A 329 37.10 -4.53 -20.53
CA GLU A 329 37.31 -3.38 -19.64
C GLU A 329 36.91 -3.70 -18.20
N LEU A 330 37.77 -3.32 -17.25
CA LEU A 330 37.49 -3.46 -15.83
C LEU A 330 36.37 -2.48 -15.44
N ALA A 331 35.18 -3.01 -15.18
CA ALA A 331 34.02 -2.24 -14.80
C ALA A 331 33.90 -2.02 -13.29
N GLY A 332 34.48 -2.91 -12.47
CA GLY A 332 34.42 -2.78 -11.02
C GLY A 332 34.82 -4.05 -10.26
N TYR A 333 34.29 -4.19 -9.05
CA TYR A 333 34.63 -5.28 -8.14
C TYR A 333 33.40 -5.81 -7.43
N VAL A 334 33.37 -7.12 -7.21
CA VAL A 334 32.41 -7.76 -6.31
C VAL A 334 32.70 -7.29 -4.89
N THR A 335 31.68 -6.79 -4.20
CA THR A 335 31.74 -6.35 -2.79
C THR A 335 31.25 -7.45 -1.84
N SER A 336 30.24 -8.20 -2.28
CA SER A 336 29.69 -9.37 -1.57
C SER A 336 29.28 -10.44 -2.58
N GLY A 337 29.49 -11.72 -2.26
CA GLY A 337 29.15 -12.81 -3.16
C GLY A 337 29.08 -14.17 -2.47
N THR A 338 28.03 -14.94 -2.79
CA THR A 338 27.84 -16.29 -2.27
C THR A 338 26.86 -17.11 -3.11
N MET A 339 26.67 -18.37 -2.72
CA MET A 339 25.54 -19.19 -3.18
C MET A 339 24.43 -19.12 -2.15
N VAL A 340 23.23 -18.71 -2.56
CA VAL A 340 22.05 -18.67 -1.68
C VAL A 340 21.08 -19.81 -2.03
N PRO A 341 20.46 -20.46 -1.03
CA PRO A 341 19.38 -21.41 -1.25
C PRO A 341 18.03 -20.68 -1.39
N TYR A 342 17.06 -21.25 -2.09
CA TYR A 342 15.70 -20.72 -2.18
C TYR A 342 14.67 -21.85 -2.35
N TRP A 343 13.43 -21.60 -1.93
CA TRP A 343 12.31 -22.54 -2.08
C TRP A 343 11.73 -22.50 -3.50
N GLY A 344 11.38 -23.66 -4.04
CA GLY A 344 10.53 -23.75 -5.23
C GLY A 344 9.13 -23.18 -4.95
N VAL A 345 8.49 -22.65 -5.99
CA VAL A 345 7.13 -22.10 -5.91
C VAL A 345 6.22 -22.89 -6.86
N GLU A 346 5.07 -23.31 -6.35
CA GLU A 346 4.00 -23.98 -7.09
C GLU A 346 2.78 -23.06 -7.20
N GLY A 347 1.94 -23.25 -8.23
CA GLY A 347 0.76 -22.43 -8.48
C GLY A 347 1.06 -21.12 -9.22
N GLU A 348 0.03 -20.29 -9.38
CA GLU A 348 0.10 -19.03 -10.14
C GLU A 348 -0.48 -17.86 -9.33
N GLY A 349 0.08 -16.66 -9.53
CA GLY A 349 -0.42 -15.43 -8.89
C GLY A 349 -0.39 -15.47 -7.36
N VAL A 350 -1.43 -14.88 -6.74
CA VAL A 350 -1.57 -14.76 -5.27
C VAL A 350 -1.73 -16.11 -4.57
N GLU A 351 -2.15 -17.15 -5.30
CA GLU A 351 -2.34 -18.49 -4.76
C GLU A 351 -1.06 -19.32 -4.72
N SER A 352 0.04 -18.79 -5.26
CA SER A 352 1.29 -19.54 -5.33
C SER A 352 1.86 -19.83 -3.94
N GLN A 353 2.39 -21.03 -3.73
CA GLN A 353 2.88 -21.52 -2.43
C GLN A 353 4.31 -22.04 -2.54
N PHE A 354 5.03 -22.07 -1.42
CA PHE A 354 6.32 -22.76 -1.38
C PHE A 354 6.11 -24.28 -1.42
N GLY A 355 6.79 -24.93 -2.36
CA GLY A 355 6.89 -26.38 -2.39
C GLY A 355 7.83 -26.93 -1.30
N ASP A 356 8.15 -28.21 -1.42
CA ASP A 356 9.08 -28.91 -0.54
C ASP A 356 10.52 -28.94 -1.08
N ASP A 357 10.69 -28.68 -2.37
CA ASP A 357 11.99 -28.63 -3.02
C ASP A 357 12.69 -27.28 -2.82
N SER A 358 14.01 -27.33 -2.66
CA SER A 358 14.87 -26.14 -2.64
C SER A 358 15.95 -26.23 -3.71
N ALA A 359 16.31 -25.07 -4.26
CA ALA A 359 17.37 -24.92 -5.24
C ALA A 359 18.42 -23.92 -4.72
N ARG A 360 19.47 -23.69 -5.51
CA ARG A 360 20.56 -22.75 -5.17
C ARG A 360 20.95 -21.94 -6.40
N ARG A 361 21.39 -20.71 -6.17
CA ARG A 361 21.90 -19.80 -7.21
C ARG A 361 23.10 -19.00 -6.70
N ALA A 362 23.98 -18.63 -7.62
CA ALA A 362 25.10 -17.74 -7.34
C ALA A 362 24.63 -16.28 -7.51
N ILE A 363 24.82 -15.47 -6.48
CA ILE A 363 24.50 -14.04 -6.52
C ILE A 363 25.64 -13.23 -5.93
N GLY A 364 25.69 -11.95 -6.28
CA GLY A 364 26.62 -11.01 -5.66
C GLY A 364 26.16 -9.56 -5.78
N MET A 365 26.72 -8.71 -4.94
CA MET A 365 26.69 -7.25 -5.08
C MET A 365 28.04 -6.81 -5.61
N ALA A 366 28.06 -5.81 -6.48
CA ALA A 366 29.29 -5.31 -7.06
C ALA A 366 29.28 -3.78 -7.17
N LEU A 367 30.37 -3.16 -6.76
CA LEU A 367 30.65 -1.76 -6.98
C LEU A 367 31.22 -1.61 -8.39
N VAL A 368 30.38 -1.19 -9.34
CA VAL A 368 30.68 -1.15 -10.77
C VAL A 368 30.41 0.23 -11.36
N SER A 369 30.98 0.52 -12.53
CA SER A 369 30.82 1.78 -13.25
C SER A 369 29.36 2.25 -13.26
N SER A 370 29.16 3.54 -12.97
CA SER A 370 27.84 4.17 -12.99
C SER A 370 27.18 4.17 -14.38
N GLU A 371 27.93 3.86 -15.43
CA GLU A 371 27.43 3.71 -16.81
C GLU A 371 26.69 2.38 -17.06
N LEU A 372 26.78 1.41 -16.13
CA LEU A 372 26.08 0.14 -16.24
C LEU A 372 24.64 0.22 -15.73
N TRP A 373 23.78 -0.61 -16.31
CA TRP A 373 22.35 -0.66 -16.04
C TRP A 373 21.83 -2.08 -15.85
N GLU A 374 20.61 -2.17 -15.31
CA GLU A 374 19.86 -3.42 -15.25
C GLU A 374 19.75 -4.04 -16.65
N GLY A 375 20.00 -5.34 -16.74
CA GLY A 375 20.02 -6.10 -18.00
C GLY A 375 21.36 -6.09 -18.73
N ASP A 376 22.36 -5.29 -18.32
CA ASP A 376 23.70 -5.40 -18.88
C ASP A 376 24.35 -6.75 -18.52
N GLU A 377 25.01 -7.35 -19.51
CA GLU A 377 25.83 -8.54 -19.35
C GLU A 377 27.26 -8.17 -18.97
N VAL A 378 27.79 -8.82 -17.94
CA VAL A 378 29.15 -8.63 -17.41
C VAL A 378 29.83 -9.97 -17.17
N GLU A 379 31.14 -9.95 -16.95
CA GLU A 379 31.91 -11.13 -16.57
C GLU A 379 32.58 -10.94 -15.21
N VAL A 380 32.44 -11.92 -14.33
CA VAL A 380 33.13 -11.96 -13.03
C VAL A 380 34.31 -12.91 -13.12
N GLU A 381 35.50 -12.44 -12.74
CA GLU A 381 36.72 -13.26 -12.67
C GLU A 381 36.74 -14.08 -11.37
N ILE A 382 36.23 -15.30 -11.43
CA ILE A 382 36.15 -16.22 -10.28
C ILE A 382 37.29 -17.23 -10.37
N ARG A 383 38.25 -17.16 -9.42
CA ARG A 383 39.43 -18.05 -9.37
C ARG A 383 40.20 -18.09 -10.71
N GLY A 384 40.34 -16.94 -11.36
CA GLY A 384 41.05 -16.78 -12.63
C GLY A 384 40.27 -17.23 -13.87
N ARG A 385 38.96 -17.49 -13.76
CA ARG A 385 38.08 -17.77 -14.91
C ARG A 385 36.98 -16.71 -15.01
N ARG A 386 36.76 -16.18 -16.22
CA ARG A 386 35.62 -15.30 -16.51
C ARG A 386 34.34 -16.12 -16.53
N THR A 387 33.37 -15.69 -15.73
CA THR A 387 32.05 -16.30 -15.60
C THR A 387 31.02 -15.23 -15.94
N ALA A 388 30.12 -15.51 -16.89
CA ALA A 388 29.06 -14.59 -17.26
C ALA A 388 28.14 -14.30 -16.06
N ALA A 389 27.68 -13.06 -15.94
CA ALA A 389 26.71 -12.61 -14.97
C ALA A 389 25.86 -11.49 -15.56
N THR A 390 24.62 -11.38 -15.10
CA THR A 390 23.69 -10.34 -15.55
C THR A 390 23.42 -9.39 -14.41
N ILE A 391 23.40 -8.09 -14.69
CA ILE A 391 22.95 -7.09 -13.72
C ILE A 391 21.43 -7.17 -13.60
N VAL A 392 20.93 -7.39 -12.39
CA VAL A 392 19.50 -7.60 -12.12
C VAL A 392 18.97 -6.54 -11.14
N PRO A 393 17.67 -6.20 -11.20
CA PRO A 393 17.10 -5.17 -10.34
C PRO A 393 16.97 -5.61 -8.87
N TYR A 394 16.76 -6.91 -8.61
CA TYR A 394 16.54 -7.48 -7.28
C TYR A 394 16.68 -9.00 -7.31
N PHE A 395 17.12 -9.59 -6.19
CA PHE A 395 17.08 -11.05 -6.00
C PHE A 395 15.84 -11.50 -5.21
N LEU A 396 15.21 -10.62 -4.43
CA LEU A 396 14.14 -10.96 -3.48
C LEU A 396 13.05 -9.88 -3.49
N ARG A 397 11.77 -10.28 -3.33
CA ARG A 397 10.64 -9.37 -3.14
C ARG A 397 9.77 -9.78 -1.96
N GLY A 398 9.42 -8.81 -1.11
CA GLY A 398 8.56 -9.00 0.08
C GLY A 398 7.18 -8.36 -0.04
N GLU A 399 6.74 -7.98 -1.24
CA GLU A 399 5.46 -7.25 -1.44
C GLU A 399 4.22 -8.16 -1.35
N ALA A 400 4.43 -9.47 -1.17
CA ALA A 400 3.38 -10.46 -0.95
C ALA A 400 3.56 -11.13 0.43
N PRO A 401 3.34 -10.41 1.54
CA PRO A 401 3.38 -10.99 2.88
C PRO A 401 2.47 -12.23 2.97
N PRO A 402 2.85 -13.22 3.80
CA PRO A 402 3.88 -13.13 4.83
C PRO A 402 5.28 -13.56 4.37
N PHE A 403 5.44 -13.95 3.11
CA PHE A 403 6.67 -14.57 2.61
C PHE A 403 7.50 -13.60 1.75
N ALA A 404 8.81 -13.60 1.96
CA ALA A 404 9.75 -13.07 0.97
C ALA A 404 10.01 -14.09 -0.14
N ARG A 405 9.92 -13.67 -1.41
CA ARG A 405 10.05 -14.54 -2.58
C ARG A 405 11.33 -14.27 -3.36
N SER A 406 12.11 -15.32 -3.57
CA SER A 406 13.30 -15.28 -4.42
C SER A 406 12.91 -15.15 -5.89
N ILE A 407 13.49 -14.18 -6.60
CA ILE A 407 13.24 -13.92 -8.02
C ILE A 407 14.46 -14.33 -8.83
N VAL A 408 14.34 -15.41 -9.59
CA VAL A 408 15.38 -15.91 -10.50
C VAL A 408 15.15 -15.33 -11.89
N HIS A 409 16.14 -14.63 -12.44
CA HIS A 409 16.02 -13.96 -13.75
C HIS A 409 16.40 -14.91 -14.89
N THR A 410 17.34 -15.84 -14.64
CA THR A 410 17.60 -16.97 -15.53
C THR A 410 16.51 -18.04 -15.40
N LYS A 411 15.40 -17.89 -16.11
CA LYS A 411 14.43 -18.99 -16.27
C LYS A 411 15.01 -20.05 -17.22
N PRO A 412 14.81 -21.36 -17.00
CA PRO A 412 15.04 -22.34 -18.05
C PRO A 412 14.19 -21.94 -19.25
N ASP A 413 14.72 -22.10 -20.48
CA ASP A 413 13.97 -21.89 -21.71
C ASP A 413 12.68 -22.72 -21.66
N GLY A 414 11.59 -22.09 -21.25
CA GLY A 414 10.25 -22.61 -21.45
C GLY A 414 9.97 -22.42 -22.92
N GLU A 415 10.18 -23.45 -23.72
CA GLU A 415 9.63 -23.53 -25.07
C GLU A 415 8.12 -23.33 -24.97
N GLY A 416 7.68 -22.08 -25.08
CA GLY A 416 6.29 -21.75 -25.26
C GLY A 416 5.86 -22.42 -26.55
N VAL A 417 5.10 -23.51 -26.44
CA VAL A 417 4.45 -24.14 -27.57
C VAL A 417 3.59 -23.06 -28.21
N VAL A 418 4.07 -22.47 -29.31
CA VAL A 418 3.33 -21.48 -30.07
C VAL A 418 2.07 -22.20 -30.56
N PRO A 419 0.86 -21.83 -30.08
CA PRO A 419 -0.35 -22.50 -30.52
C PRO A 419 -0.47 -22.33 -32.04
N ALA A 420 -0.94 -23.37 -32.73
CA ALA A 420 -1.18 -23.28 -34.17
C ALA A 420 -2.04 -22.04 -34.49
N ALA A 421 -1.69 -21.31 -35.55
CA ALA A 421 -2.37 -20.08 -35.92
C ALA A 421 -3.86 -20.32 -36.20
N ARG A 422 -4.74 -19.92 -35.27
CA ARG A 422 -6.20 -19.92 -35.44
C ARG A 422 -6.67 -18.79 -36.37
N SER A 423 -7.72 -19.03 -37.16
CA SER A 423 -8.35 -17.99 -37.99
C SER A 423 -9.02 -16.91 -37.13
N PHE A 424 -9.14 -15.68 -37.64
CA PHE A 424 -9.86 -14.61 -36.92
C PHE A 424 -11.36 -14.93 -36.75
N THR A 425 -11.95 -15.68 -37.68
CA THR A 425 -13.35 -16.13 -37.57
C THR A 425 -13.54 -17.06 -36.36
N ASP A 426 -12.61 -17.98 -36.14
CA ASP A 426 -12.71 -18.92 -35.00
C ASP A 426 -12.50 -18.18 -33.67
N LYS A 427 -11.54 -17.25 -33.63
CA LYS A 427 -11.32 -16.37 -32.46
C LYS A 427 -12.55 -15.51 -32.15
N ALA A 428 -13.22 -14.97 -33.18
CA ALA A 428 -14.42 -14.17 -33.00
C ALA A 428 -15.61 -15.00 -32.48
N LYS A 429 -15.82 -16.21 -33.00
CA LYS A 429 -16.84 -17.13 -32.49
C LYS A 429 -16.58 -17.51 -31.03
N GLU A 430 -15.34 -17.89 -30.72
CA GLU A 430 -14.92 -18.22 -29.36
C GLU A 430 -15.17 -17.06 -28.40
N LEU A 431 -14.86 -15.82 -28.80
CA LEU A 431 -15.15 -14.64 -27.99
C LEU A 431 -16.66 -14.46 -27.75
N VAL A 432 -17.49 -14.60 -28.78
CA VAL A 432 -18.96 -14.50 -28.65
C VAL A 432 -19.50 -15.60 -27.73
N ASP A 433 -19.07 -16.85 -27.93
CA ASP A 433 -19.51 -17.99 -27.12
C ASP A 433 -19.08 -17.82 -25.64
N GLN A 434 -17.85 -17.35 -25.39
CA GLN A 434 -17.37 -17.04 -24.05
C GLN A 434 -18.15 -15.89 -23.40
N ALA A 435 -18.48 -14.84 -24.16
CA ALA A 435 -19.27 -13.72 -23.66
C ALA A 435 -20.70 -14.16 -23.29
N VAL A 436 -21.32 -15.03 -24.10
CA VAL A 436 -22.62 -15.63 -23.80
C VAL A 436 -22.55 -16.49 -22.55
N ALA A 437 -21.56 -17.39 -22.46
CA ALA A 437 -21.39 -18.26 -21.30
C ALA A 437 -21.17 -17.47 -20.00
N ASN A 438 -20.32 -16.43 -20.03
CA ASN A 438 -20.11 -15.56 -18.88
C ASN A 438 -21.38 -14.79 -18.50
N THR A 439 -22.11 -14.26 -19.47
CA THR A 439 -23.37 -13.53 -19.21
C THR A 439 -24.43 -14.46 -18.59
N HIS A 440 -24.56 -15.68 -19.10
CA HIS A 440 -25.46 -16.69 -18.54
C HIS A 440 -25.09 -16.98 -17.09
N TRP A 441 -23.82 -17.32 -16.82
CA TRP A 441 -23.36 -17.62 -15.47
C TRP A 441 -23.61 -16.44 -14.52
N ARG A 442 -23.17 -15.22 -14.90
CA ARG A 442 -23.33 -14.00 -14.09
C ARG A 442 -24.80 -13.68 -13.78
N GLN A 443 -25.72 -13.88 -14.72
CA GLN A 443 -27.11 -13.44 -14.54
C GLN A 443 -28.02 -14.54 -13.99
N LEU A 444 -27.74 -15.82 -14.27
CA LEU A 444 -28.67 -16.93 -14.01
C LEU A 444 -28.19 -17.91 -12.95
N ASP A 445 -26.88 -18.09 -12.78
CA ASP A 445 -26.32 -19.13 -11.91
C ASP A 445 -25.57 -18.57 -10.69
N CYS A 446 -25.06 -17.34 -10.80
CA CYS A 446 -24.16 -16.70 -9.83
C CYS A 446 -24.91 -15.81 -8.83
N ILE A 447 -24.49 -15.88 -7.57
CA ILE A 447 -24.83 -14.92 -6.51
C ILE A 447 -23.68 -13.93 -6.39
N ASN A 448 -23.92 -12.68 -6.79
CA ASN A 448 -22.91 -11.63 -6.74
C ASN A 448 -23.01 -10.85 -5.43
N LEU A 449 -21.97 -10.95 -4.62
CA LEU A 449 -21.83 -10.20 -3.38
C LEU A 449 -20.65 -9.22 -3.45
N ILE A 450 -20.08 -8.92 -4.60
CA ILE A 450 -19.04 -7.88 -4.69
C ILE A 450 -19.72 -6.51 -4.45
N PRO A 451 -19.40 -5.78 -3.36
CA PRO A 451 -20.15 -4.59 -2.94
C PRO A 451 -19.98 -3.35 -3.84
N SER A 452 -19.07 -3.42 -4.81
CA SER A 452 -18.83 -2.40 -5.83
C SER A 452 -19.41 -2.75 -7.18
N GLU A 453 -20.07 -3.90 -7.31
CA GLU A 453 -20.71 -4.33 -8.55
C GLU A 453 -22.22 -4.18 -8.48
N MET A 454 -22.81 -3.97 -9.65
CA MET A 454 -24.25 -3.84 -9.81
C MET A 454 -24.66 -4.09 -11.25
N SER A 455 -25.62 -4.99 -11.43
CA SER A 455 -26.29 -5.23 -12.69
C SER A 455 -27.24 -4.09 -13.00
N ILE A 456 -27.02 -3.41 -14.13
CA ILE A 456 -27.94 -2.41 -14.70
C ILE A 456 -29.20 -3.07 -15.30
N SER A 457 -30.31 -2.33 -15.38
CA SER A 457 -31.57 -2.85 -15.92
C SER A 457 -31.48 -3.13 -17.43
N PRO A 458 -32.34 -3.99 -18.00
CA PRO A 458 -32.36 -4.25 -19.45
C PRO A 458 -32.50 -2.97 -20.29
N MET A 459 -33.28 -2.00 -19.82
CA MET A 459 -33.47 -0.72 -20.51
C MET A 459 -32.21 0.12 -20.49
N VAL A 460 -31.55 0.23 -19.33
CA VAL A 460 -30.26 0.92 -19.19
C VAL A 460 -29.20 0.24 -20.08
N LYS A 461 -29.17 -1.09 -20.15
CA LYS A 461 -28.25 -1.87 -21.02
C LYS A 461 -28.47 -1.52 -22.50
N LEU A 462 -29.71 -1.60 -22.98
CA LEU A 462 -30.04 -1.31 -24.38
C LEU A 462 -29.71 0.14 -24.74
N LEU A 463 -30.14 1.11 -23.92
CA LEU A 463 -29.85 2.52 -24.17
C LEU A 463 -28.35 2.83 -24.19
N SER A 464 -27.56 2.11 -23.39
CA SER A 464 -26.10 2.31 -23.32
C SER A 464 -25.36 1.95 -24.61
N VAL A 465 -25.94 1.10 -25.45
CA VAL A 465 -25.32 0.59 -26.69
C VAL A 465 -25.99 1.11 -27.96
N MET A 466 -26.98 2.00 -27.83
CA MET A 466 -27.58 2.69 -28.98
C MET A 466 -26.55 3.59 -29.68
N ASP A 467 -26.94 4.11 -30.86
CA ASP A 467 -26.11 4.95 -31.75
C ASP A 467 -25.22 6.01 -31.06
N PRO A 468 -25.65 6.71 -29.97
CA PRO A 468 -24.77 7.64 -29.24
C PRO A 468 -23.39 7.07 -28.85
N VAL A 469 -23.26 5.76 -28.65
CA VAL A 469 -21.96 5.11 -28.33
C VAL A 469 -20.88 5.39 -29.39
N GLY A 470 -21.26 5.66 -30.63
CA GLY A 470 -20.36 5.95 -31.76
C GLY A 470 -20.26 7.42 -32.16
N ARG A 471 -20.82 8.37 -31.39
CA ARG A 471 -20.91 9.80 -31.76
C ARG A 471 -20.02 10.68 -30.89
N TYR A 472 -19.79 11.91 -31.35
CA TYR A 472 -19.03 12.97 -30.66
C TYR A 472 -19.94 14.12 -30.26
N ALA A 473 -19.77 14.65 -29.05
CA ALA A 473 -20.49 15.82 -28.56
C ALA A 473 -19.60 16.69 -27.67
N GLU A 474 -18.40 17.03 -28.11
CA GLU A 474 -17.53 17.94 -27.35
C GLU A 474 -18.12 19.35 -27.31
N HIS A 475 -18.25 19.92 -26.13
CA HIS A 475 -18.79 21.26 -25.95
C HIS A 475 -18.27 21.95 -24.69
N LYS A 476 -18.37 23.27 -24.69
CA LYS A 476 -18.14 24.09 -23.51
C LYS A 476 -19.05 25.30 -23.53
N GLN A 477 -19.30 25.81 -22.34
CA GLN A 477 -19.93 27.10 -22.15
C GLN A 477 -19.01 28.23 -22.65
N VAL A 478 -19.57 29.20 -23.39
CA VAL A 478 -18.84 30.35 -23.91
C VAL A 478 -19.46 31.64 -23.39
N LYS A 479 -18.81 32.26 -22.40
CA LYS A 479 -19.27 33.52 -21.76
C LYS A 479 -19.54 34.66 -22.75
N ALA A 480 -18.79 34.74 -23.85
CA ALA A 480 -18.97 35.77 -24.87
C ALA A 480 -20.28 35.64 -25.67
N LEU A 481 -20.97 34.50 -25.56
CA LEU A 481 -22.22 34.19 -26.25
C LEU A 481 -23.35 34.00 -25.24
N ASP A 482 -23.45 34.90 -24.26
CA ASP A 482 -24.42 34.83 -23.16
C ASP A 482 -24.43 33.45 -22.48
N GLU A 483 -23.22 32.92 -22.26
CA GLU A 483 -23.01 31.62 -21.60
C GLU A 483 -23.66 30.43 -22.33
N ALA A 484 -23.85 30.54 -23.65
CA ALA A 484 -24.33 29.44 -24.47
C ALA A 484 -23.37 28.24 -24.47
N GLU A 485 -23.94 27.04 -24.49
CA GLU A 485 -23.21 25.81 -24.76
C GLU A 485 -22.85 25.71 -26.24
N VAL A 486 -21.55 25.66 -26.53
CA VAL A 486 -21.02 25.61 -27.90
C VAL A 486 -20.43 24.25 -28.18
N PHE A 487 -21.14 23.47 -29.01
CA PHE A 487 -20.68 22.18 -29.52
C PHE A 487 -19.70 22.34 -30.69
N TYR A 488 -18.66 21.52 -30.71
CA TYR A 488 -17.66 21.49 -31.78
C TYR A 488 -18.11 20.68 -33.00
N TYR A 489 -19.17 19.89 -32.86
CA TYR A 489 -19.72 19.00 -33.89
C TYR A 489 -21.23 19.22 -34.02
N GLN A 490 -21.79 18.91 -35.21
CA GLN A 490 -23.24 18.95 -35.46
C GLN A 490 -23.92 17.63 -35.08
N GLY A 491 -25.25 17.65 -34.96
CA GLY A 491 -26.05 16.47 -34.63
C GLY A 491 -26.07 16.12 -33.13
N THR A 492 -25.80 17.10 -32.27
CA THR A 492 -25.63 16.94 -30.83
C THR A 492 -26.85 17.31 -30.00
N GLU A 493 -27.94 17.78 -30.64
CA GLU A 493 -29.15 18.28 -29.95
C GLU A 493 -29.73 17.26 -28.97
N PHE A 494 -29.92 16.01 -29.41
CA PHE A 494 -30.41 14.93 -28.53
C PHE A 494 -29.47 14.67 -27.34
N ILE A 495 -28.16 14.77 -27.56
CA ILE A 495 -27.18 14.53 -26.49
C ILE A 495 -27.17 15.67 -25.49
N TRP A 496 -27.30 16.91 -25.96
CA TRP A 496 -27.45 18.07 -25.11
C TRP A 496 -28.69 17.95 -24.22
N GLU A 497 -29.83 17.54 -24.78
CA GLU A 497 -31.04 17.29 -23.99
C GLU A 497 -30.83 16.21 -22.92
N VAL A 498 -30.17 15.10 -23.28
CA VAL A 498 -29.83 14.02 -22.33
C VAL A 498 -28.95 14.53 -21.20
N GLU A 499 -27.97 15.38 -21.50
CA GLU A 499 -27.08 15.97 -20.50
C GLU A 499 -27.80 16.90 -19.53
N GLU A 500 -28.62 17.81 -20.04
CA GLU A 500 -29.35 18.76 -19.20
C GLU A 500 -30.37 18.05 -18.31
N LEU A 501 -31.09 17.06 -18.86
CA LEU A 501 -31.99 16.22 -18.05
C LEU A 501 -31.22 15.45 -16.99
N LEU A 502 -30.06 14.87 -17.34
CA LEU A 502 -29.26 14.12 -16.37
C LEU A 502 -28.73 15.02 -15.25
N LYS A 503 -28.26 16.23 -15.57
CA LYS A 503 -27.84 17.21 -14.58
C LYS A 503 -29.00 17.52 -13.63
N GLN A 504 -30.18 17.83 -14.17
CA GLN A 504 -31.36 18.16 -13.37
C GLN A 504 -31.75 17.02 -12.42
N GLU A 505 -31.89 15.81 -12.94
CA GLU A 505 -32.32 14.65 -12.15
C GLU A 505 -31.30 14.26 -11.08
N MET A 506 -29.99 14.42 -11.36
CA MET A 506 -28.94 14.21 -10.37
C MET A 506 -28.92 15.32 -9.31
N MET A 507 -29.17 16.57 -9.68
CA MET A 507 -29.31 17.69 -8.73
C MET A 507 -30.47 17.43 -7.75
N ASP A 508 -31.61 16.96 -8.26
CA ASP A 508 -32.78 16.59 -7.46
C ASP A 508 -32.51 15.37 -6.58
N TYR A 509 -31.79 14.37 -7.10
CA TYR A 509 -31.40 13.19 -6.34
C TYR A 509 -30.48 13.54 -5.16
N LEU A 510 -29.47 14.37 -5.41
CA LEU A 510 -28.44 14.74 -4.43
C LEU A 510 -28.87 15.89 -3.50
N GLY A 511 -29.90 16.66 -3.88
CA GLY A 511 -30.33 17.86 -3.18
C GLY A 511 -29.29 18.97 -3.23
N CYS A 512 -28.72 19.23 -4.41
CA CYS A 512 -27.66 20.23 -4.63
C CYS A 512 -27.89 21.07 -5.90
N PRO A 513 -27.31 22.27 -5.99
CA PRO A 513 -27.52 23.18 -7.10
C PRO A 513 -26.64 22.93 -8.33
N ALA A 514 -25.61 22.06 -8.27
CA ALA A 514 -24.66 21.90 -9.36
C ALA A 514 -24.09 20.48 -9.46
N VAL A 515 -24.12 19.90 -10.67
CA VAL A 515 -23.60 18.56 -10.99
C VAL A 515 -22.86 18.56 -12.34
N GLU A 516 -21.71 17.88 -12.37
CA GLU A 516 -20.90 17.61 -13.56
C GLU A 516 -20.89 16.09 -13.84
N PRO A 517 -21.71 15.61 -14.80
CA PRO A 517 -21.90 14.18 -15.07
C PRO A 517 -21.03 13.62 -16.22
N ARG A 518 -20.20 14.44 -16.87
CA ARG A 518 -19.44 14.01 -18.07
C ARG A 518 -18.26 13.09 -17.75
N LEU A 519 -17.89 12.94 -16.48
CA LEU A 519 -16.73 12.15 -16.06
C LEU A 519 -17.01 10.65 -16.19
N ILE A 520 -16.04 9.89 -16.69
CA ILE A 520 -16.25 8.47 -17.05
C ILE A 520 -15.84 7.46 -15.95
N SER A 521 -15.36 7.92 -14.80
CA SER A 521 -15.12 7.07 -13.63
C SER A 521 -15.04 7.86 -12.33
N GLY A 522 -15.26 7.22 -11.18
CA GLY A 522 -15.12 7.87 -9.87
C GLY A 522 -13.69 8.34 -9.56
N GLN A 523 -12.67 7.60 -9.97
CA GLN A 523 -11.28 8.06 -9.83
C GLN A 523 -11.02 9.33 -10.67
N MET A 524 -11.56 9.39 -11.87
CA MET A 524 -11.47 10.59 -12.71
C MET A 524 -12.21 11.77 -12.07
N ALA A 525 -13.36 11.53 -11.44
CA ALA A 525 -14.07 12.58 -10.70
C ALA A 525 -13.23 13.17 -9.55
N ASN A 526 -12.58 12.33 -8.74
CA ASN A 526 -11.67 12.81 -7.69
C ASN A 526 -10.48 13.58 -8.29
N MET A 527 -9.87 13.06 -9.36
CA MET A 527 -8.74 13.72 -10.04
C MET A 527 -9.14 15.08 -10.63
N THR A 528 -10.35 15.21 -11.16
CA THR A 528 -10.91 16.48 -11.63
C THR A 528 -11.06 17.48 -10.49
N VAL A 529 -11.55 17.05 -9.32
CA VAL A 529 -11.60 17.90 -8.11
C VAL A 529 -10.20 18.33 -7.67
N PHE A 530 -9.22 17.43 -7.62
CA PHE A 530 -7.84 17.78 -7.23
C PHE A 530 -7.20 18.75 -8.23
N SER A 531 -7.46 18.53 -9.52
CA SER A 531 -6.98 19.42 -10.57
C SER A 531 -7.67 20.79 -10.51
N ALA A 532 -8.96 20.84 -10.16
CA ALA A 532 -9.70 22.07 -9.93
C ALA A 532 -9.22 22.80 -8.67
N MET A 533 -8.84 22.07 -7.62
CA MET A 533 -8.20 22.65 -6.43
C MET A 533 -6.89 23.34 -6.80
N VAL A 534 -6.00 22.69 -7.55
CA VAL A 534 -4.76 23.32 -8.02
C VAL A 534 -5.05 24.54 -8.91
N ASP A 535 -5.99 24.45 -9.85
CA ASP A 535 -6.40 25.61 -10.67
C ASP A 535 -6.90 26.78 -9.80
N TYR A 536 -7.78 26.48 -8.84
CA TYR A 536 -8.38 27.44 -7.94
C TYR A 536 -7.33 28.09 -7.05
N LEU A 537 -6.45 27.33 -6.41
CA LEU A 537 -5.41 27.87 -5.51
C LEU A 537 -4.42 28.79 -6.23
N ASN A 538 -4.22 28.60 -7.55
CA ASN A 538 -3.31 29.40 -8.37
C ASN A 538 -4.03 30.46 -9.22
N ARG A 539 -5.34 30.68 -9.01
CA ARG A 539 -6.16 31.57 -9.87
C ARG A 539 -5.66 33.01 -9.95
N ALA A 540 -4.97 33.50 -8.92
CA ALA A 540 -4.43 34.85 -8.86
C ALA A 540 -3.07 35.01 -9.59
N ASP A 541 -2.29 33.93 -9.74
CA ASP A 541 -1.01 33.92 -10.45
C ASP A 541 -0.87 32.66 -11.31
N ARG A 542 -1.38 32.75 -12.54
CA ARG A 542 -1.31 31.67 -13.52
C ARG A 542 -0.02 31.69 -14.35
N LYS A 543 0.91 32.61 -14.07
CA LYS A 543 2.17 32.77 -14.82
C LYS A 543 3.34 32.05 -14.17
N SER A 544 3.24 31.80 -12.86
CA SER A 544 4.22 31.02 -12.10
C SER A 544 3.92 29.52 -12.16
N GLU A 545 4.92 28.72 -11.79
CA GLU A 545 4.73 27.28 -11.57
C GLU A 545 3.63 27.05 -10.53
N GLN A 546 2.69 26.15 -10.83
CA GLN A 546 1.51 25.96 -10.01
C GLN A 546 1.88 25.34 -8.67
N ARG A 547 1.50 26.00 -7.57
CA ARG A 547 1.60 25.38 -6.25
C ARG A 547 0.59 24.25 -6.12
N ARG A 548 1.01 23.17 -5.48
CA ARG A 548 0.15 22.06 -5.08
C ARG A 548 -0.56 22.35 -3.75
N MET A 549 -1.51 21.50 -3.36
CA MET A 549 -2.17 21.58 -2.05
C MET A 549 -1.14 21.34 -0.94
N ARG A 550 -1.10 22.22 0.06
CA ARG A 550 -0.08 22.20 1.12
C ARG A 550 -0.28 21.08 2.13
N MET A 551 -1.52 20.67 2.34
CA MET A 551 -1.86 19.56 3.23
C MET A 551 -3.25 19.03 2.88
N VAL A 552 -3.41 17.71 2.88
CA VAL A 552 -4.68 17.01 2.67
C VAL A 552 -4.91 16.04 3.82
N MET A 553 -6.15 15.89 4.27
CA MET A 553 -6.52 14.87 5.27
C MET A 553 -7.49 13.85 4.66
N ASN A 554 -7.24 12.56 4.85
CA ASN A 554 -8.01 11.48 4.22
C ASN A 554 -8.06 10.18 5.05
N ASN A 555 -8.90 9.22 4.66
CA ASN A 555 -8.87 7.87 5.26
C ASN A 555 -7.64 7.07 4.75
N HIS A 556 -6.91 6.39 5.63
CA HIS A 556 -5.79 5.51 5.21
C HIS A 556 -6.30 4.29 4.43
N ILE A 557 -5.55 3.82 3.43
CA ILE A 557 -5.97 2.71 2.55
C ILE A 557 -6.25 1.40 3.31
N ILE A 558 -5.40 1.05 4.29
CA ILE A 558 -5.57 -0.16 5.11
C ILE A 558 -6.77 -0.04 6.06
N LYS A 559 -7.14 1.19 6.46
CA LYS A 559 -8.33 1.46 7.29
C LYS A 559 -9.58 1.75 6.45
N GLY A 560 -9.61 1.23 5.22
CA GLY A 560 -10.76 1.27 4.33
C GLY A 560 -10.80 2.45 3.36
N GLY A 561 -9.81 3.34 3.34
CA GLY A 561 -9.73 4.43 2.37
C GLY A 561 -9.77 3.97 0.91
N HIS A 562 -9.89 4.92 -0.03
CA HIS A 562 -9.84 4.62 -1.47
C HIS A 562 -8.50 5.04 -2.08
N LEU A 563 -8.01 4.27 -3.06
CA LEU A 563 -6.70 4.48 -3.70
C LEU A 563 -6.57 5.86 -4.35
N SER A 564 -7.62 6.37 -4.99
CA SER A 564 -7.59 7.70 -5.63
C SER A 564 -7.35 8.84 -4.65
N ALA A 565 -7.72 8.67 -3.38
CA ALA A 565 -7.49 9.66 -2.33
C ALA A 565 -6.10 9.53 -1.68
N GLN A 566 -5.26 8.57 -2.08
CA GLN A 566 -3.93 8.36 -1.49
C GLN A 566 -2.82 9.01 -2.32
N PRO A 567 -1.71 9.47 -1.71
CA PRO A 567 -0.51 9.88 -2.44
C PRO A 567 0.17 8.79 -3.27
N MET A 568 -0.15 7.51 -3.03
CA MET A 568 0.27 6.40 -3.89
C MET A 568 -0.63 6.23 -5.13
N GLY A 569 -1.78 6.90 -5.17
CA GLY A 569 -2.74 6.92 -6.28
C GLY A 569 -2.89 8.32 -6.89
N ALA A 570 -4.11 8.67 -7.30
CA ALA A 570 -4.39 9.87 -8.09
C ALA A 570 -4.06 11.20 -7.39
N LEU A 571 -3.98 11.22 -6.06
CA LEU A 571 -3.70 12.44 -5.29
C LEU A 571 -2.23 12.91 -5.41
N LYS A 572 -1.31 12.01 -5.76
CA LYS A 572 0.16 12.23 -5.76
C LYS A 572 0.60 13.55 -6.37
N ASP A 573 0.07 13.87 -7.56
CA ASP A 573 0.55 14.99 -8.37
C ASP A 573 -0.07 16.34 -7.96
N TYR A 574 -1.05 16.32 -7.06
CA TYR A 574 -1.81 17.50 -6.64
C TYR A 574 -1.49 17.95 -5.21
N VAL A 575 -0.64 17.20 -4.50
CA VAL A 575 -0.22 17.49 -3.13
C VAL A 575 1.26 17.85 -3.08
N ALA A 576 1.59 18.83 -2.25
CA ALA A 576 2.95 19.27 -2.02
C ALA A 576 3.77 18.19 -1.29
N ARG A 577 5.09 18.35 -1.27
CA ARG A 577 5.91 17.62 -0.31
C ARG A 577 5.89 18.38 1.01
N ASP A 578 5.64 17.66 2.10
CA ASP A 578 5.74 18.21 3.44
C ASP A 578 7.23 18.51 3.73
N PRO A 579 7.60 19.76 4.06
CA PRO A 579 9.00 20.11 4.36
C PRO A 579 9.55 19.36 5.57
N ARG A 580 8.69 18.95 6.54
CA ARG A 580 9.09 18.21 7.74
C ARG A 580 9.43 16.78 7.40
N THR A 581 8.48 16.05 6.81
CA THR A 581 8.64 14.60 6.58
C THR A 581 9.24 14.25 5.21
N GLU A 582 9.33 15.20 4.28
CA GLU A 582 9.73 15.02 2.87
C GLU A 582 8.83 14.06 2.06
N LYS A 583 7.76 13.57 2.69
CA LYS A 583 6.71 12.76 2.08
C LYS A 583 5.65 13.67 1.45
N ALA A 584 4.69 13.07 0.74
CA ALA A 584 3.52 13.83 0.31
C ALA A 584 2.80 14.39 1.54
N ALA A 585 2.37 15.65 1.48
CA ALA A 585 1.69 16.35 2.55
C ALA A 585 0.24 15.86 2.69
N ALA A 586 0.10 14.63 3.17
CA ALA A 586 -1.18 14.01 3.49
C ALA A 586 -1.09 13.36 4.87
N VAL A 587 -2.10 13.61 5.70
CA VAL A 587 -2.27 13.00 7.01
C VAL A 587 -3.54 12.18 7.02
N ASN A 588 -3.53 11.04 7.71
CA ASN A 588 -4.69 10.17 7.76
C ASN A 588 -5.57 10.43 8.99
N PHE A 589 -6.87 10.18 8.87
CA PHE A 589 -7.75 10.18 10.03
C PHE A 589 -7.39 9.04 11.00
N PRO A 590 -7.37 9.30 12.32
CA PRO A 590 -7.32 8.26 13.33
C PRO A 590 -8.64 7.49 13.36
N VAL A 591 -8.57 6.23 13.79
CA VAL A 591 -9.73 5.35 13.97
C VAL A 591 -9.80 4.90 15.42
N LEU A 592 -10.99 4.53 15.89
CA LEU A 592 -11.17 4.02 17.25
C LEU A 592 -10.41 2.70 17.42
N LYS A 593 -9.75 2.52 18.57
CA LYS A 593 -9.00 1.29 18.87
C LYS A 593 -9.88 0.05 18.81
N ASP A 594 -11.06 0.10 19.43
CA ASP A 594 -12.00 -1.03 19.51
C ASP A 594 -12.92 -1.15 18.27
N ASN A 595 -12.86 -0.18 17.35
CA ASN A 595 -13.60 -0.22 16.09
C ASN A 595 -12.80 0.49 14.99
N PRO A 596 -11.87 -0.20 14.33
CA PRO A 596 -10.98 0.39 13.34
C PRO A 596 -11.69 0.80 12.04
N TYR A 597 -12.98 0.52 11.90
CA TYR A 597 -13.82 0.95 10.77
C TYR A 597 -14.43 2.32 11.00
N ARG A 598 -14.41 2.84 12.23
CA ARG A 598 -14.99 4.13 12.62
C ARG A 598 -13.90 5.15 12.95
N MET A 599 -14.07 6.37 12.46
CA MET A 599 -13.16 7.48 12.73
C MET A 599 -13.18 7.85 14.22
N ASP A 600 -12.00 8.15 14.79
CA ASP A 600 -11.91 8.81 16.09
C ASP A 600 -12.07 10.32 15.88
N VAL A 601 -13.29 10.81 16.07
CA VAL A 601 -13.66 12.21 15.84
C VAL A 601 -12.91 13.16 16.78
N ALA A 602 -12.66 12.74 18.03
CA ALA A 602 -11.97 13.60 19.00
C ALA A 602 -10.49 13.78 18.64
N ALA A 603 -9.78 12.67 18.39
CA ALA A 603 -8.38 12.72 17.94
C ALA A 603 -8.24 13.41 16.58
N THR A 604 -9.25 13.31 15.71
CA THR A 604 -9.28 14.05 14.44
C THR A 604 -9.30 15.57 14.66
N GLY A 605 -10.03 16.06 15.67
CA GLY A 605 -10.07 17.48 16.01
C GLY A 605 -8.68 18.05 16.34
N GLU A 606 -7.88 17.32 17.10
CA GLU A 606 -6.51 17.70 17.46
C GLU A 606 -5.60 17.79 16.22
N LEU A 607 -5.67 16.78 15.34
CA LEU A 607 -4.89 16.77 14.09
C LEU A 607 -5.31 17.87 13.10
N LEU A 608 -6.59 18.26 13.09
CA LEU A 608 -7.07 19.38 12.27
C LEU A 608 -6.48 20.72 12.74
N GLU A 609 -6.37 20.93 14.05
CA GLU A 609 -5.73 22.11 14.62
C GLU A 609 -4.23 22.15 14.28
N GLU A 610 -3.54 21.01 14.38
CA GLU A 610 -2.13 20.87 14.06
C GLU A 610 -1.82 21.09 12.57
N HIS A 611 -2.50 20.34 11.69
CA HIS A 611 -2.11 20.23 10.29
C HIS A 611 -2.82 21.22 9.36
N ARG A 612 -3.98 21.76 9.76
CA ARG A 612 -4.76 22.77 9.01
C ARG A 612 -4.85 22.50 7.50
N PRO A 613 -5.47 21.38 7.07
CA PRO A 613 -5.51 20.97 5.66
C PRO A 613 -6.25 21.97 4.76
N GLU A 614 -5.89 21.99 3.46
CA GLU A 614 -6.62 22.75 2.42
C GLU A 614 -7.78 21.94 1.82
N LEU A 615 -7.70 20.61 1.91
CA LEU A 615 -8.72 19.66 1.48
C LEU A 615 -8.85 18.52 2.49
N ILE A 616 -10.08 18.23 2.90
CA ILE A 616 -10.44 17.03 3.67
C ILE A 616 -11.26 16.12 2.77
N ILE A 617 -10.88 14.84 2.66
CA ILE A 617 -11.53 13.84 1.83
C ILE A 617 -12.10 12.73 2.73
N LEU A 618 -13.41 12.80 2.97
CA LEU A 618 -14.19 11.72 3.56
C LEU A 618 -14.54 10.69 2.48
N GLY A 619 -14.71 9.43 2.88
CA GLY A 619 -15.05 8.35 1.95
C GLY A 619 -14.09 7.16 2.07
N LYS A 620 -14.68 5.97 1.96
CA LYS A 620 -14.02 4.68 2.12
C LYS A 620 -14.49 3.70 1.04
N SER A 621 -13.62 2.76 0.66
CA SER A 621 -13.97 1.57 -0.11
C SER A 621 -14.60 0.49 0.78
N MET A 622 -14.21 0.48 2.05
CA MET A 622 -14.70 -0.42 3.09
C MET A 622 -15.48 0.42 4.10
N VAL A 623 -16.81 0.41 3.97
CA VAL A 623 -17.70 1.33 4.68
C VAL A 623 -18.67 0.52 5.54
N LEU A 624 -18.48 0.51 6.86
CA LEU A 624 -19.44 -0.09 7.80
C LEU A 624 -20.25 0.95 8.56
N HIS A 625 -19.77 2.20 8.60
CA HIS A 625 -20.37 3.29 9.34
C HIS A 625 -20.53 4.54 8.45
N PRO A 626 -21.53 5.40 8.74
CA PRO A 626 -21.62 6.74 8.17
C PRO A 626 -20.36 7.58 8.50
N GLU A 627 -19.93 8.45 7.58
CA GLU A 627 -18.81 9.37 7.83
C GLU A 627 -19.27 10.59 8.66
N PRO A 628 -18.47 11.11 9.62
CA PRO A 628 -18.89 12.18 10.53
C PRO A 628 -18.81 13.58 9.89
N VAL A 629 -19.56 13.81 8.80
CA VAL A 629 -19.48 15.03 7.98
C VAL A 629 -19.79 16.29 8.80
N ALA A 630 -20.82 16.25 9.63
CA ALA A 630 -21.27 17.39 10.42
C ALA A 630 -20.29 17.78 11.52
N GLU A 631 -19.69 16.79 12.18
CA GLU A 631 -18.69 16.97 13.21
C GLU A 631 -17.40 17.57 12.63
N ILE A 632 -16.94 17.06 11.47
CA ILE A 632 -15.78 17.62 10.78
C ILE A 632 -16.06 19.05 10.30
N ARG A 633 -17.26 19.34 9.78
CA ARG A 633 -17.67 20.72 9.45
C ARG A 633 -17.65 21.62 10.69
N ALA A 634 -18.08 21.14 11.85
CA ALA A 634 -18.04 21.91 13.08
C ALA A 634 -16.59 22.31 13.43
N PHE A 635 -15.63 21.38 13.38
CA PHE A 635 -14.21 21.68 13.60
C PHE A 635 -13.64 22.68 12.59
N ILE A 636 -13.94 22.51 11.29
CA ILE A 636 -13.52 23.46 10.24
C ILE A 636 -13.96 24.89 10.59
N ASN A 637 -15.21 25.04 11.04
CA ASN A 637 -15.78 26.34 11.38
C ASN A 637 -15.19 26.90 12.68
N GLU A 638 -15.06 26.08 13.72
CA GLU A 638 -14.51 26.47 15.03
C GLU A 638 -13.05 26.93 14.93
N LEU A 639 -12.23 26.20 14.17
CA LEU A 639 -10.81 26.50 13.96
C LEU A 639 -10.56 27.56 12.88
N GLY A 640 -11.62 28.01 12.19
CA GLY A 640 -11.54 28.97 11.08
C GLY A 640 -10.66 28.50 9.93
N LEU A 641 -10.77 27.24 9.51
CA LEU A 641 -9.93 26.67 8.45
C LEU A 641 -10.42 27.11 7.06
N ASP A 642 -9.52 27.60 6.21
CA ASP A 642 -9.78 27.77 4.77
C ASP A 642 -9.63 26.41 4.05
N CYS A 643 -10.59 25.53 4.29
CA CYS A 643 -10.58 24.14 3.83
C CYS A 643 -11.83 23.81 3.02
N PHE A 644 -11.69 22.96 2.01
CA PHE A 644 -12.82 22.29 1.35
C PHE A 644 -13.09 20.94 2.02
N LEU A 645 -14.36 20.65 2.29
CA LEU A 645 -14.81 19.34 2.77
C LEU A 645 -15.42 18.55 1.60
N MET A 646 -14.69 17.54 1.14
CA MET A 646 -15.11 16.65 0.07
C MET A 646 -15.55 15.30 0.66
N TYR A 647 -16.67 14.77 0.18
CA TYR A 647 -17.11 13.41 0.48
C TYR A 647 -17.17 12.58 -0.81
N ASP A 648 -16.23 11.64 -0.96
CA ASP A 648 -16.30 10.58 -1.96
C ASP A 648 -17.31 9.52 -1.51
N MET A 649 -18.51 9.61 -2.05
CA MET A 649 -19.61 8.70 -1.77
C MET A 649 -19.65 7.52 -2.73
N ALA A 650 -18.57 7.17 -3.45
CA ALA A 650 -18.66 6.19 -4.53
C ALA A 650 -19.35 4.87 -4.17
N HIS A 651 -19.14 4.34 -2.96
CA HIS A 651 -19.78 3.12 -2.47
C HIS A 651 -21.20 3.32 -1.92
N VAL A 652 -21.55 4.52 -1.47
CA VAL A 652 -22.81 4.82 -0.77
C VAL A 652 -23.68 5.85 -1.50
N LEU A 653 -23.31 6.22 -2.74
CA LEU A 653 -24.00 7.23 -3.54
C LEU A 653 -25.47 6.85 -3.74
N GLY A 654 -25.77 5.57 -3.96
CA GLY A 654 -27.14 5.08 -4.11
C GLY A 654 -27.96 5.08 -2.82
N LEU A 655 -27.31 5.28 -1.67
CA LEU A 655 -27.92 5.30 -0.34
C LEU A 655 -28.18 6.72 0.17
N ILE A 656 -27.71 7.76 -0.53
CA ILE A 656 -27.89 9.16 -0.11
C ILE A 656 -29.38 9.46 0.11
N GLY A 657 -29.69 10.14 1.20
CA GLY A 657 -31.06 10.43 1.57
C GLY A 657 -31.37 10.12 3.03
N PRO A 658 -32.67 10.08 3.38
CA PRO A 658 -33.13 9.98 4.76
C PRO A 658 -32.81 8.64 5.45
N HIS A 659 -32.45 7.61 4.67
CA HIS A 659 -32.13 6.28 5.19
C HIS A 659 -30.66 6.07 5.54
N PHE A 660 -29.76 6.98 5.11
CA PHE A 660 -28.32 6.87 5.37
C PHE A 660 -27.71 8.22 5.78
N GLN A 661 -27.44 9.13 4.84
CA GLN A 661 -26.80 10.43 5.10
C GLN A 661 -27.22 11.51 4.09
N HIS A 662 -27.19 12.77 4.53
CA HIS A 662 -27.42 13.96 3.71
C HIS A 662 -26.15 14.85 3.68
N PRO A 663 -25.16 14.54 2.83
CA PRO A 663 -23.81 15.14 2.88
C PRO A 663 -23.80 16.67 2.82
N PHE A 664 -24.59 17.28 1.92
CA PHE A 664 -24.63 18.74 1.79
C PHE A 664 -25.35 19.42 2.97
N LYS A 665 -26.37 18.78 3.56
CA LYS A 665 -27.02 19.29 4.79
C LYS A 665 -26.11 19.17 6.01
N GLU A 666 -25.29 18.13 6.05
CA GLU A 666 -24.27 17.90 7.08
C GLU A 666 -23.03 18.80 6.87
N GLY A 667 -22.87 19.40 5.69
CA GLY A 667 -21.90 20.48 5.46
C GLY A 667 -20.74 20.12 4.54
N ALA A 668 -20.82 19.05 3.76
CA ALA A 668 -19.89 18.83 2.64
C ALA A 668 -19.96 19.99 1.64
N ASP A 669 -18.82 20.43 1.12
CA ASP A 669 -18.75 21.39 0.03
C ASP A 669 -18.92 20.69 -1.32
N ILE A 670 -18.34 19.50 -1.45
CA ILE A 670 -18.21 18.73 -2.69
C ILE A 670 -18.58 17.28 -2.40
N VAL A 671 -19.34 16.68 -3.31
CA VAL A 671 -19.53 15.23 -3.36
C VAL A 671 -18.97 14.69 -4.66
N THR A 672 -18.20 13.62 -4.59
CA THR A 672 -17.85 12.81 -5.76
C THR A 672 -18.42 11.41 -5.60
N GLY A 673 -18.56 10.69 -6.70
CA GLY A 673 -19.07 9.33 -6.63
C GLY A 673 -18.94 8.56 -7.93
N SER A 674 -19.13 7.25 -7.80
CA SER A 674 -19.29 6.30 -8.91
C SER A 674 -20.77 5.99 -9.08
N THR A 675 -21.24 5.98 -10.32
CA THR A 675 -22.67 5.78 -10.62
C THR A 675 -23.04 4.32 -10.91
N HIS A 676 -22.24 3.35 -10.46
CA HIS A 676 -22.36 1.93 -10.83
C HIS A 676 -22.13 0.96 -9.65
N LYS A 677 -22.27 1.46 -8.41
CA LYS A 677 -22.14 0.66 -7.18
C LYS A 677 -23.53 0.52 -6.54
N THR A 678 -23.73 1.06 -5.34
CA THR A 678 -25.08 1.19 -4.77
C THR A 678 -25.98 2.07 -5.64
N PHE A 679 -25.42 3.09 -6.29
CA PHE A 679 -26.11 3.78 -7.39
C PHE A 679 -26.06 2.88 -8.62
N PHE A 680 -27.21 2.34 -9.04
CA PHE A 680 -27.29 1.26 -10.02
C PHE A 680 -27.32 1.70 -11.49
N GLY A 681 -26.52 2.70 -11.83
CA GLY A 681 -26.37 3.24 -13.18
C GLY A 681 -25.15 2.70 -13.94
N THR A 682 -24.80 3.37 -15.02
CA THR A 682 -23.68 2.99 -15.89
C THR A 682 -22.33 3.33 -15.26
N GLN A 683 -21.24 2.69 -15.73
CA GLN A 683 -19.89 2.92 -15.21
C GLN A 683 -19.37 4.32 -15.56
N ARG A 684 -19.66 5.29 -14.68
CA ARG A 684 -19.23 6.69 -14.79
C ARG A 684 -18.85 7.26 -13.41
N GLY A 685 -18.43 8.53 -13.40
CA GLY A 685 -18.22 9.31 -12.19
C GLY A 685 -18.98 10.63 -12.24
N ILE A 686 -19.21 11.22 -11.08
CA ILE A 686 -19.84 12.55 -10.96
C ILE A 686 -19.07 13.42 -9.98
N VAL A 687 -19.16 14.73 -10.19
CA VAL A 687 -18.83 15.74 -9.17
C VAL A 687 -20.09 16.58 -8.94
N ALA A 688 -20.44 16.82 -7.69
CA ALA A 688 -21.55 17.65 -7.27
C ALA A 688 -21.06 18.68 -6.25
N SER A 689 -21.70 19.83 -6.20
CA SER A 689 -21.28 20.97 -5.38
C SER A 689 -22.48 21.71 -4.79
N ARG A 690 -22.30 22.26 -3.58
CA ARG A 690 -23.28 23.18 -2.98
C ARG A 690 -23.19 24.62 -3.48
N PHE A 691 -22.12 24.96 -4.20
CA PHE A 691 -21.85 26.35 -4.57
C PHE A 691 -22.80 26.86 -5.65
N VAL A 692 -23.30 28.08 -5.46
CA VAL A 692 -24.07 28.86 -6.45
C VAL A 692 -23.27 30.09 -6.89
N GLU A 693 -23.67 30.77 -7.96
CA GLU A 693 -22.93 31.91 -8.54
C GLU A 693 -22.63 33.03 -7.54
N GLU A 694 -23.50 33.23 -6.56
CA GLU A 694 -23.33 34.25 -5.53
C GLU A 694 -22.29 33.90 -4.46
N ASP A 695 -21.84 32.64 -4.39
CA ASP A 695 -20.86 32.19 -3.41
C ASP A 695 -19.45 32.68 -3.75
N LEU A 696 -18.70 33.13 -2.73
CA LEU A 696 -17.30 33.52 -2.89
C LEU A 696 -16.39 32.40 -3.40
N ARG A 697 -16.79 31.14 -3.17
CA ARG A 697 -16.08 29.94 -3.63
C ARG A 697 -16.58 29.41 -4.98
N TYR A 698 -17.58 30.02 -5.61
CA TYR A 698 -18.07 29.62 -6.94
C TYR A 698 -16.99 29.49 -8.02
N PRO A 699 -15.91 30.31 -8.06
CA PRO A 699 -14.84 30.12 -9.03
C PRO A 699 -14.12 28.76 -8.96
N PHE A 700 -14.27 28.02 -7.85
CA PHE A 700 -13.85 26.63 -7.75
C PHE A 700 -14.75 25.72 -8.60
N TRP A 701 -16.07 25.90 -8.57
CA TRP A 701 -16.99 25.13 -9.41
C TRP A 701 -16.72 25.36 -10.90
N GLU A 702 -16.52 26.61 -11.32
CA GLU A 702 -16.11 26.88 -12.70
C GLU A 702 -14.77 26.20 -13.06
N ALA A 703 -13.88 26.04 -12.08
CA ALA A 703 -12.66 25.27 -12.28
C ALA A 703 -12.94 23.79 -12.47
N VAL A 704 -13.87 23.18 -11.71
CA VAL A 704 -14.32 21.80 -11.90
C VAL A 704 -14.80 21.58 -13.34
N GLU A 705 -15.68 22.45 -13.86
CA GLU A 705 -16.21 22.32 -15.22
C GLU A 705 -15.10 22.42 -16.29
N ARG A 706 -14.19 23.40 -16.16
CA ARG A 706 -13.03 23.54 -17.06
C ARG A 706 -12.06 22.35 -16.98
N ARG A 707 -11.95 21.73 -15.80
CA ARG A 707 -11.08 20.57 -15.57
C ARG A 707 -11.77 19.27 -15.95
N ALA A 708 -13.10 19.22 -16.01
CA ALA A 708 -13.84 18.13 -16.62
C ALA A 708 -13.64 18.19 -18.15
N PHE A 709 -14.04 19.26 -18.81
CA PHE A 709 -13.74 19.51 -20.22
C PHE A 709 -13.09 20.89 -20.42
N PRO A 710 -11.97 20.98 -21.15
CA PRO A 710 -11.26 19.91 -21.87
C PRO A 710 -10.21 19.17 -21.02
N GLY A 711 -10.27 19.30 -19.68
CA GLY A 711 -9.20 18.82 -18.81
C GLY A 711 -9.09 17.30 -18.65
N ALA A 712 -10.21 16.61 -18.40
CA ALA A 712 -10.23 15.18 -18.06
C ALA A 712 -10.88 14.32 -19.15
N VAL A 713 -11.85 14.88 -19.88
CA VAL A 713 -12.52 14.23 -21.00
C VAL A 713 -12.41 15.06 -22.27
N SER A 714 -12.39 14.37 -23.41
CA SER A 714 -12.63 14.95 -24.74
C SER A 714 -14.11 14.68 -25.05
N ASN A 715 -14.41 13.56 -25.71
CA ASN A 715 -15.76 13.00 -25.75
C ASN A 715 -16.06 12.19 -24.46
N HIS A 716 -17.27 12.27 -23.93
CA HIS A 716 -17.65 11.72 -22.62
C HIS A 716 -18.59 10.52 -22.71
N HIS A 717 -18.34 9.60 -23.65
CA HIS A 717 -18.98 8.28 -23.76
C HIS A 717 -20.52 8.33 -23.77
N LEU A 718 -21.10 8.91 -24.83
CA LEU A 718 -22.50 9.34 -24.87
C LEU A 718 -23.52 8.21 -24.73
N GLY A 719 -23.20 6.99 -25.18
CA GLY A 719 -24.05 5.81 -24.96
C GLY A 719 -24.28 5.57 -23.45
N THR A 720 -23.20 5.42 -22.69
CA THR A 720 -23.31 5.23 -21.22
C THR A 720 -23.90 6.44 -20.49
N LEU A 721 -23.82 7.65 -21.05
CA LEU A 721 -24.45 8.86 -20.51
C LEU A 721 -25.97 8.77 -20.64
N LEU A 722 -26.47 8.36 -21.81
CA LEU A 722 -27.89 8.10 -22.04
C LEU A 722 -28.41 6.98 -21.12
N GLY A 723 -27.65 5.89 -20.97
CA GLY A 723 -27.96 4.85 -19.99
C GLY A 723 -28.01 5.38 -18.55
N LEU A 724 -27.12 6.32 -18.19
CA LEU A 724 -27.11 6.92 -16.85
C LEU A 724 -28.36 7.76 -16.59
N LEU A 725 -28.84 8.52 -17.57
CA LEU A 725 -30.11 9.25 -17.44
C LEU A 725 -31.26 8.30 -17.09
N MET A 726 -31.38 7.20 -17.82
CA MET A 726 -32.41 6.19 -17.54
C MET A 726 -32.28 5.58 -16.14
N ALA A 727 -31.05 5.27 -15.71
CA ALA A 727 -30.80 4.76 -14.37
C ALA A 727 -31.11 5.80 -13.28
N THR A 728 -30.96 7.09 -13.57
CA THR A 728 -31.28 8.18 -12.65
C THR A 728 -32.79 8.31 -12.47
N TYR A 729 -33.57 8.15 -13.55
CA TYR A 729 -35.03 8.03 -13.43
C TYR A 729 -35.46 6.85 -12.58
N GLU A 730 -34.83 5.67 -12.78
CA GLU A 730 -35.07 4.51 -11.92
C GLU A 730 -34.71 4.82 -10.45
N MET A 731 -33.57 5.46 -10.21
CA MET A 731 -33.14 5.81 -8.86
C MET A 731 -34.11 6.79 -8.18
N ASN A 732 -34.49 7.88 -8.85
CA ASN A 732 -35.46 8.85 -8.31
C ASN A 732 -36.83 8.23 -8.05
N THR A 733 -37.23 7.21 -8.81
CA THR A 733 -38.50 6.50 -8.64
C THR A 733 -38.46 5.51 -7.46
N PHE A 734 -37.37 4.77 -7.32
CA PHE A 734 -37.32 3.58 -6.46
C PHE A 734 -36.46 3.72 -5.20
N ARG A 735 -35.74 4.85 -5.02
CA ARG A 735 -34.74 5.01 -3.95
C ARG A 735 -35.25 4.68 -2.55
N ASP A 736 -36.43 5.16 -2.14
CA ASP A 736 -36.86 5.03 -0.74
C ASP A 736 -37.01 3.55 -0.34
N GLY A 737 -37.66 2.74 -1.19
CA GLY A 737 -37.80 1.31 -0.97
C GLY A 737 -36.48 0.54 -1.12
N TYR A 738 -35.67 0.89 -2.12
CA TYR A 738 -34.38 0.24 -2.37
C TYR A 738 -33.39 0.48 -1.22
N GLN A 739 -33.23 1.72 -0.78
CA GLN A 739 -32.27 2.14 0.22
C GLN A 739 -32.54 1.49 1.58
N GLU A 740 -33.80 1.55 2.03
CA GLU A 740 -34.23 0.90 3.26
C GLU A 740 -33.95 -0.61 3.21
N LYS A 741 -34.31 -1.26 2.10
CA LYS A 741 -34.12 -2.72 1.96
C LYS A 741 -32.66 -3.13 1.90
N VAL A 742 -31.80 -2.38 1.23
CA VAL A 742 -30.36 -2.67 1.19
C VAL A 742 -29.76 -2.64 2.60
N ILE A 743 -30.09 -1.65 3.42
CA ILE A 743 -29.56 -1.54 4.79
C ILE A 743 -30.13 -2.65 5.68
N CYS A 744 -31.43 -2.93 5.60
CA CYS A 744 -32.07 -4.02 6.35
C CYS A 744 -31.48 -5.38 5.99
N ASN A 745 -31.30 -5.66 4.70
CA ASN A 745 -30.71 -6.90 4.20
C ASN A 745 -29.25 -7.06 4.63
N ALA A 746 -28.44 -6.01 4.59
CA ALA A 746 -27.04 -6.07 5.03
C ALA A 746 -26.94 -6.42 6.52
N LYS A 747 -27.76 -5.78 7.36
CA LYS A 747 -27.85 -6.10 8.79
C LYS A 747 -28.35 -7.52 9.05
N ALA A 748 -29.35 -7.98 8.30
CA ALA A 748 -29.85 -9.34 8.43
C ALA A 748 -28.82 -10.39 8.00
N PHE A 749 -28.11 -10.13 6.90
CA PHE A 749 -27.07 -11.00 6.39
C PHE A 749 -25.89 -11.10 7.37
N ALA A 750 -25.43 -9.97 7.91
CA ALA A 750 -24.38 -9.94 8.92
C ALA A 750 -24.73 -10.78 10.15
N ARG A 751 -25.93 -10.59 10.72
CA ARG A 751 -26.40 -11.39 11.86
C ARG A 751 -26.51 -12.87 11.51
N ALA A 752 -27.03 -13.21 10.33
CA ALA A 752 -27.18 -14.61 9.95
C ALA A 752 -25.84 -15.34 9.76
N LEU A 753 -24.81 -14.64 9.24
CA LEU A 753 -23.46 -15.19 9.16
C LEU A 753 -22.90 -15.45 10.58
N ASP A 754 -23.05 -14.48 11.49
CA ASP A 754 -22.63 -14.60 12.89
C ASP A 754 -23.38 -15.75 13.61
N ASP A 755 -24.70 -15.85 13.42
CA ASP A 755 -25.54 -16.93 13.97
C ASP A 755 -25.12 -18.32 13.43
N CYS A 756 -24.54 -18.39 12.22
CA CYS A 756 -23.96 -19.61 11.66
C CYS A 756 -22.55 -19.92 12.18
N GLY A 757 -21.99 -19.11 13.08
CA GLY A 757 -20.65 -19.28 13.66
C GLY A 757 -19.51 -18.78 12.77
N LEU A 758 -19.79 -17.90 11.82
CA LEU A 758 -18.78 -17.20 11.03
C LEU A 758 -18.37 -15.88 11.70
N GLU A 759 -17.10 -15.50 11.59
CA GLU A 759 -16.57 -14.30 12.26
C GLU A 759 -16.84 -13.03 11.45
N VAL A 760 -17.86 -12.27 11.83
CA VAL A 760 -18.28 -11.04 11.14
C VAL A 760 -17.61 -9.82 11.78
N ALA A 761 -16.89 -9.03 10.99
CA ALA A 761 -16.25 -7.82 11.48
C ALA A 761 -17.23 -6.64 11.53
N GLY A 762 -17.11 -5.81 12.57
CA GLY A 762 -17.97 -4.65 12.82
C GLY A 762 -18.49 -4.62 14.26
N ASP A 763 -19.36 -3.66 14.57
CA ASP A 763 -19.95 -3.52 15.90
C ASP A 763 -21.29 -4.29 16.01
N PRO A 764 -21.37 -5.38 16.81
CA PRO A 764 -22.61 -6.14 16.96
C PRO A 764 -23.79 -5.31 17.48
N ALA A 765 -23.54 -4.22 18.23
CA ALA A 765 -24.58 -3.35 18.77
C ALA A 765 -25.40 -2.64 17.67
N VAL A 766 -24.80 -2.45 16.49
CA VAL A 766 -25.48 -1.92 15.29
C VAL A 766 -25.77 -2.99 14.25
N SER A 767 -25.66 -4.29 14.63
CA SER A 767 -25.72 -5.43 13.71
C SER A 767 -24.59 -5.42 12.67
N PHE A 768 -23.38 -5.09 13.13
CA PHE A 768 -22.10 -5.09 12.40
C PHE A 768 -21.95 -4.01 11.31
N THR A 769 -23.04 -3.58 10.69
CA THR A 769 -23.01 -2.63 9.57
C THR A 769 -24.19 -1.68 9.58
N GLU A 770 -23.95 -0.46 9.12
CA GLU A 770 -24.95 0.58 8.89
C GLU A 770 -25.05 0.95 7.40
N THR A 771 -24.45 0.14 6.52
CA THR A 771 -24.38 0.38 5.07
C THR A 771 -24.90 -0.84 4.29
N HIS A 772 -24.49 -0.98 3.03
CA HIS A 772 -24.74 -2.15 2.20
C HIS A 772 -23.70 -3.27 2.32
N GLN A 773 -22.61 -3.04 3.05
CA GLN A 773 -21.48 -3.97 3.12
C GLN A 773 -21.51 -4.85 4.36
N VAL A 774 -20.97 -6.05 4.22
CA VAL A 774 -20.70 -6.99 5.31
C VAL A 774 -19.27 -7.50 5.15
N LEU A 775 -18.51 -7.54 6.24
CA LEU A 775 -17.13 -8.04 6.26
C LEU A 775 -17.08 -9.36 7.01
N LEU A 776 -16.43 -10.35 6.41
CA LEU A 776 -16.22 -11.65 7.02
C LEU A 776 -14.73 -11.92 7.19
N ASP A 777 -14.29 -12.16 8.41
CA ASP A 777 -12.94 -12.66 8.68
C ASP A 777 -12.88 -14.17 8.39
N VAL A 778 -11.88 -14.57 7.61
CA VAL A 778 -11.61 -15.97 7.24
C VAL A 778 -10.21 -16.42 7.66
N GLY A 779 -9.48 -15.55 8.37
CA GLY A 779 -8.14 -15.76 8.89
C GLY A 779 -7.03 -15.26 7.96
N TYR A 780 -5.96 -14.72 8.56
CA TYR A 780 -4.80 -14.15 7.88
C TYR A 780 -4.36 -14.96 6.65
N THR A 781 -4.21 -14.29 5.50
CA THR A 781 -3.78 -14.84 4.19
C THR A 781 -4.75 -15.83 3.51
N ARG A 782 -5.89 -16.15 4.14
CA ARG A 782 -6.85 -17.12 3.59
C ARG A 782 -7.87 -16.51 2.63
N GLY A 783 -8.00 -15.18 2.59
CA GLY A 783 -8.96 -14.46 1.76
C GLY A 783 -9.01 -14.93 0.30
N PRO A 784 -7.88 -14.98 -0.44
CA PRO A 784 -7.87 -15.38 -1.84
C PRO A 784 -8.34 -16.82 -2.07
N GLU A 785 -7.89 -17.76 -1.24
CA GLU A 785 -8.30 -19.17 -1.31
C GLU A 785 -9.81 -19.33 -1.06
N VAL A 786 -10.32 -18.68 -0.01
CA VAL A 786 -11.75 -18.78 0.32
C VAL A 786 -12.63 -18.12 -0.73
N ALA A 787 -12.23 -16.96 -1.27
CA ALA A 787 -12.94 -16.27 -2.34
C ALA A 787 -13.05 -17.14 -3.59
N ARG A 788 -11.97 -17.83 -3.98
CA ARG A 788 -11.99 -18.77 -5.12
C ARG A 788 -12.91 -19.96 -4.87
N ARG A 789 -12.87 -20.57 -3.68
CA ARG A 789 -13.79 -21.68 -3.37
C ARG A 789 -15.25 -21.25 -3.44
N LEU A 790 -15.57 -20.03 -3.00
CA LEU A 790 -16.91 -19.46 -3.15
C LEU A 790 -17.25 -19.29 -4.64
N GLU A 791 -16.33 -18.75 -5.45
CA GLU A 791 -16.52 -18.57 -6.89
C GLU A 791 -16.77 -19.90 -7.63
N GLU A 792 -16.00 -20.94 -7.29
CA GLU A 792 -16.21 -22.30 -7.81
C GLU A 792 -17.62 -22.84 -7.51
N ASN A 793 -18.22 -22.36 -6.42
CA ASN A 793 -19.59 -22.64 -5.98
C ASN A 793 -20.63 -21.59 -6.42
N ASN A 794 -20.31 -20.73 -7.39
CA ASN A 794 -21.18 -19.67 -7.93
C ASN A 794 -21.53 -18.56 -6.93
N ILE A 795 -20.72 -18.31 -5.91
CA ILE A 795 -20.84 -17.15 -5.02
C ILE A 795 -19.60 -16.28 -5.22
N ILE A 796 -19.74 -15.07 -5.74
CA ILE A 796 -18.58 -14.19 -5.94
C ILE A 796 -18.53 -13.09 -4.89
N VAL A 797 -17.34 -12.88 -4.37
CA VAL A 797 -16.98 -11.92 -3.34
C VAL A 797 -15.64 -11.30 -3.74
N ASN A 798 -15.19 -10.25 -3.04
CA ASN A 798 -13.79 -9.85 -3.14
C ASN A 798 -13.09 -10.07 -1.80
N TYR A 799 -11.91 -10.68 -1.81
CA TYR A 799 -11.05 -10.66 -0.64
C TYR A 799 -10.52 -9.24 -0.40
N GLN A 800 -10.19 -8.92 0.86
CA GLN A 800 -9.81 -7.59 1.31
C GLN A 800 -8.90 -7.72 2.53
N ALA A 801 -7.86 -6.90 2.59
CA ALA A 801 -7.04 -6.81 3.79
C ALA A 801 -7.82 -6.15 4.93
N SER A 802 -7.78 -6.75 6.11
CA SER A 802 -8.31 -6.17 7.34
C SER A 802 -7.44 -4.98 7.79
N PRO A 803 -7.94 -4.13 8.71
CA PRO A 803 -7.15 -3.05 9.30
C PRO A 803 -5.84 -3.48 9.99
N GLU A 804 -5.65 -4.76 10.30
CA GLU A 804 -4.50 -5.32 11.01
C GLU A 804 -3.48 -6.01 10.08
N GLU A 805 -3.76 -6.00 8.78
CA GLU A 805 -2.99 -6.71 7.76
C GLU A 805 -2.20 -5.75 6.89
N GLU A 806 -1.08 -6.25 6.36
CA GLU A 806 -0.07 -5.42 5.68
C GLU A 806 -0.51 -4.99 4.27
N GLY A 807 -1.45 -5.72 3.67
CA GLY A 807 -1.96 -5.41 2.34
C GLY A 807 -2.77 -6.53 1.72
N PHE A 808 -3.22 -6.30 0.48
CA PHE A 808 -4.18 -7.14 -0.24
C PHE A 808 -3.76 -8.60 -0.41
N THR A 809 -2.45 -8.84 -0.56
CA THR A 809 -1.85 -10.17 -0.71
C THR A 809 -1.85 -10.98 0.59
N ALA A 810 -1.92 -10.31 1.75
CA ALA A 810 -2.06 -10.95 3.07
C ALA A 810 -3.50 -10.98 3.57
N SER A 811 -4.47 -10.69 2.69
CA SER A 811 -5.88 -10.57 3.07
C SER A 811 -6.42 -11.79 3.80
N GLY A 812 -6.98 -11.54 4.98
CA GLY A 812 -7.71 -12.49 5.79
C GLY A 812 -9.19 -12.24 5.83
N SER A 813 -9.70 -11.21 5.14
CA SER A 813 -11.14 -10.93 5.12
C SER A 813 -11.75 -11.04 3.72
N LEU A 814 -13.07 -11.25 3.68
CA LEU A 814 -13.92 -11.13 2.52
C LEU A 814 -14.82 -9.92 2.68
N ARG A 815 -14.88 -9.09 1.65
CA ARG A 815 -15.78 -7.94 1.57
C ARG A 815 -16.97 -8.32 0.69
N MET A 816 -18.16 -8.26 1.29
CA MET A 816 -19.43 -8.63 0.66
C MET A 816 -20.38 -7.44 0.65
N GLY A 817 -21.34 -7.43 -0.27
CA GLY A 817 -22.41 -6.44 -0.33
C GLY A 817 -23.70 -7.02 -0.86
N VAL A 818 -24.82 -6.53 -0.35
CA VAL A 818 -26.16 -7.10 -0.61
C VAL A 818 -26.91 -6.43 -1.76
N SER A 819 -26.37 -5.33 -2.30
CA SER A 819 -27.11 -4.40 -3.16
C SER A 819 -27.63 -5.03 -4.45
N GLU A 820 -26.79 -5.78 -5.18
CA GLU A 820 -27.23 -6.42 -6.44
C GLU A 820 -28.34 -7.45 -6.17
N MET A 821 -28.15 -8.30 -5.18
CA MET A 821 -29.12 -9.36 -4.87
C MET A 821 -30.42 -8.83 -4.28
N THR A 822 -30.35 -7.73 -3.51
CA THR A 822 -31.54 -6.95 -3.11
C THR A 822 -32.29 -6.46 -4.34
N ARG A 823 -31.58 -6.04 -5.40
CA ARG A 823 -32.20 -5.60 -6.66
C ARG A 823 -32.92 -6.71 -7.41
N PHE A 824 -32.47 -7.95 -7.23
CA PHE A 824 -33.11 -9.17 -7.72
C PHE A 824 -34.18 -9.73 -6.78
N GLY A 825 -34.52 -9.00 -5.72
CA GLY A 825 -35.64 -9.32 -4.82
C GLY A 825 -35.31 -10.25 -3.67
N MET A 826 -34.02 -10.45 -3.32
CA MET A 826 -33.68 -11.11 -2.06
C MET A 826 -34.10 -10.25 -0.87
N GLU A 827 -34.72 -10.88 0.12
CA GLU A 827 -35.12 -10.29 1.39
C GLU A 827 -34.31 -10.86 2.56
N GLU A 828 -34.57 -10.36 3.76
CA GLU A 828 -33.81 -10.65 4.98
C GLU A 828 -33.68 -12.17 5.27
N GLN A 829 -34.76 -12.94 5.06
CA GLN A 829 -34.78 -14.39 5.24
C GLN A 829 -33.97 -15.16 4.19
N ASP A 830 -33.86 -14.62 2.97
CA ASP A 830 -33.11 -15.25 1.89
C ASP A 830 -31.61 -15.09 2.12
N PHE A 831 -31.20 -13.97 2.71
CA PHE A 831 -29.82 -13.79 3.16
C PHE A 831 -29.46 -14.72 4.31
N ALA A 832 -30.41 -15.15 5.14
CA ALA A 832 -30.16 -16.17 6.15
C ALA A 832 -29.88 -17.55 5.52
N GLU A 833 -30.69 -17.96 4.52
CA GLU A 833 -30.42 -19.19 3.76
C GLU A 833 -29.08 -19.13 3.00
N LEU A 834 -28.73 -17.96 2.46
CA LEU A 834 -27.44 -17.75 1.81
C LEU A 834 -26.26 -17.83 2.81
N ALA A 835 -26.44 -17.34 4.04
CA ALA A 835 -25.41 -17.44 5.08
C ALA A 835 -25.08 -18.90 5.41
N GLU A 836 -26.07 -19.80 5.45
CA GLU A 836 -25.86 -21.24 5.63
C GLU A 836 -25.04 -21.85 4.47
N LEU A 837 -25.32 -21.47 3.22
CA LEU A 837 -24.55 -21.92 2.06
C LEU A 837 -23.11 -21.43 2.10
N ILE A 838 -22.88 -20.19 2.55
CA ILE A 838 -21.54 -19.65 2.73
C ILE A 838 -20.81 -20.38 3.85
N HIS A 839 -21.47 -20.63 4.99
CA HIS A 839 -20.90 -21.44 6.07
C HIS A 839 -20.47 -22.83 5.57
N ASP A 840 -21.32 -23.51 4.80
CA ASP A 840 -21.01 -24.83 4.22
C ASP A 840 -19.74 -24.82 3.36
N VAL A 841 -19.48 -23.73 2.61
CA VAL A 841 -18.26 -23.58 1.80
C VAL A 841 -17.06 -23.16 2.65
N VAL A 842 -17.23 -22.17 3.53
CA VAL A 842 -16.13 -21.54 4.27
C VAL A 842 -15.60 -22.46 5.37
N VAL A 843 -16.50 -22.97 6.20
CA VAL A 843 -16.21 -23.84 7.35
C VAL A 843 -16.33 -25.30 6.96
N GLY A 844 -17.46 -25.67 6.33
CA GLY A 844 -17.74 -27.06 5.96
C GLY A 844 -16.90 -27.61 4.81
N ARG A 845 -16.23 -26.73 4.03
CA ARG A 845 -15.50 -27.06 2.79
C ARG A 845 -16.33 -27.89 1.79
N ALA A 846 -17.64 -27.70 1.79
CA ALA A 846 -18.57 -28.43 0.94
C ALA A 846 -18.67 -27.82 -0.47
N THR A 847 -18.94 -28.66 -1.47
CA THR A 847 -19.35 -28.22 -2.80
C THR A 847 -20.86 -28.06 -2.85
N VAL A 848 -21.34 -26.82 -2.86
CA VAL A 848 -22.76 -26.44 -2.87
C VAL A 848 -23.24 -25.84 -4.19
N LYS A 849 -22.40 -25.79 -5.23
CA LYS A 849 -22.71 -25.22 -6.55
C LYS A 849 -24.13 -25.54 -7.07
N PRO A 850 -24.64 -26.79 -7.05
CA PRO A 850 -26.00 -27.08 -7.51
C PRO A 850 -27.10 -26.46 -6.62
N ARG A 851 -26.87 -26.39 -5.30
CA ARG A 851 -27.80 -25.74 -4.35
C ARG A 851 -27.83 -24.24 -4.59
N VAL A 852 -26.68 -23.61 -4.80
CA VAL A 852 -26.58 -22.17 -5.13
C VAL A 852 -27.29 -21.84 -6.44
N ALA A 853 -27.07 -22.65 -7.48
CA ALA A 853 -27.75 -22.46 -8.77
C ALA A 853 -29.28 -22.62 -8.64
N GLU A 854 -29.76 -23.60 -7.84
CA GLU A 854 -31.19 -23.76 -7.58
C GLU A 854 -31.76 -22.58 -6.77
N PHE A 855 -31.04 -22.14 -5.74
CA PHE A 855 -31.41 -20.97 -4.94
C PHE A 855 -31.50 -19.71 -5.81
N ARG A 856 -30.53 -19.48 -6.70
CA ARG A 856 -30.48 -18.33 -7.62
C ARG A 856 -31.71 -18.23 -8.53
N LYS A 857 -32.32 -19.35 -8.94
CA LYS A 857 -33.53 -19.36 -9.80
C LYS A 857 -34.73 -18.61 -9.21
N ARG A 858 -34.77 -18.44 -7.89
CA ARG A 858 -35.82 -17.66 -7.20
C ARG A 858 -35.71 -16.15 -7.50
N PHE A 859 -34.56 -15.68 -7.96
CA PHE A 859 -34.21 -14.25 -8.01
C PHE A 859 -33.78 -13.80 -9.42
N LEU A 860 -34.34 -14.35 -10.49
CA LEU A 860 -33.93 -13.97 -11.86
C LEU A 860 -34.54 -12.65 -12.36
N GLN A 861 -35.59 -12.16 -11.71
CA GLN A 861 -36.29 -10.94 -12.10
C GLN A 861 -35.85 -9.75 -11.24
N MET A 862 -35.40 -8.68 -11.89
CA MET A 862 -35.02 -7.42 -11.23
C MET A 862 -36.27 -6.62 -10.80
N LYS A 863 -36.25 -5.99 -9.61
CA LYS A 863 -37.40 -5.29 -9.00
C LYS A 863 -37.34 -3.77 -9.09
N TYR A 864 -36.22 -3.13 -8.72
CA TYR A 864 -36.07 -1.67 -8.74
C TYR A 864 -35.64 -1.17 -10.13
N CYS A 865 -36.50 -1.41 -11.12
CA CYS A 865 -36.39 -0.91 -12.49
C CYS A 865 -37.78 -0.88 -13.12
N PHE A 866 -37.95 -0.10 -14.19
CA PHE A 866 -39.19 -0.14 -14.97
C PHE A 866 -39.35 -1.49 -15.68
N THR A 867 -40.59 -1.96 -15.79
CA THR A 867 -40.88 -3.32 -16.23
C THR A 867 -41.17 -3.43 -17.73
N GLU A 868 -41.04 -4.65 -18.28
CA GLU A 868 -41.40 -4.92 -19.68
C GLU A 868 -42.90 -4.74 -19.94
N ASP A 869 -43.77 -4.93 -18.95
CA ASP A 869 -45.21 -4.71 -19.12
C ASP A 869 -45.53 -3.23 -19.37
N GLU A 870 -44.70 -2.32 -18.86
CA GLU A 870 -44.84 -0.86 -19.05
C GLU A 870 -44.18 -0.38 -20.35
N PHE A 871 -43.10 -1.02 -20.79
CA PHE A 871 -42.23 -0.54 -21.89
C PHE A 871 -41.99 -1.55 -23.03
N GLY A 872 -42.67 -2.69 -23.07
CA GLY A 872 -42.33 -3.85 -23.89
C GLY A 872 -42.20 -3.57 -25.39
N GLU A 873 -43.17 -2.87 -25.99
CA GLU A 873 -43.12 -2.50 -27.41
C GLU A 873 -41.92 -1.60 -27.75
N ARG A 874 -41.59 -0.68 -26.84
CA ARG A 874 -40.44 0.22 -26.99
C ARG A 874 -39.12 -0.55 -26.85
N LEU A 875 -39.04 -1.45 -25.89
CA LEU A 875 -37.86 -2.31 -25.69
C LEU A 875 -37.62 -3.24 -26.87
N GLN A 876 -38.66 -3.85 -27.44
CA GLN A 876 -38.56 -4.66 -28.66
C GLN A 876 -38.07 -3.83 -29.85
N THR A 877 -38.54 -2.59 -29.95
CA THR A 877 -38.08 -1.66 -30.98
C THR A 877 -36.58 -1.36 -30.82
N LEU A 878 -36.12 -1.03 -29.61
CA LEU A 878 -34.70 -0.79 -29.33
C LEU A 878 -33.84 -2.02 -29.62
N HIS A 879 -34.30 -3.20 -29.18
CA HIS A 879 -33.61 -4.46 -29.44
C HIS A 879 -33.53 -4.79 -30.94
N GLY A 880 -34.53 -4.40 -31.75
CA GLY A 880 -34.49 -4.60 -33.19
C GLY A 880 -33.52 -3.68 -33.95
N LEU A 881 -33.00 -2.63 -33.31
CA LEU A 881 -32.08 -1.65 -33.91
C LEU A 881 -30.60 -1.97 -33.67
N VAL A 882 -30.29 -2.92 -32.80
CA VAL A 882 -28.93 -3.39 -32.45
C VAL A 882 -28.82 -4.86 -32.81
#